data_AF-A0A0C2YD36-F1
#
_entry.id   AF-A0A0C2YD36-F1
#
_cell.length_a   1.000
_cell.length_b   1.000
_cell.length_c   1.000
_cell.angle_alpha   90.00
_cell.angle_beta   90.00
_cell.angle_gamma   90.00
#
_symmetry.space_group_name_H-M   'P 1'
#
loop_
_entity.id
_entity.type
_entity.pdbx_description
1 polymer ?
#
loop_
_entity_poly.entity_id
_entity_poly.type
_entity_poly.pdbx_seq_one_letter_code
_entity_poly.pdbx_strand_id
1 'polypeptide(L)'
;MLYEDDIIHKASLIIIELSYLETLPNIQLLVCTKCEYALFPHSAVIHSSTHGIILSKKDKPSLQSIIDNRNFAKKSEDVPSPTYPCAPIDGLKQSNGFACILCTYCCVTEKTMSTHISINHKGSNAKDKSKSIIDQALFGQHPKYFAVVPSLVGSKKNNLFAIYLQQYAPYIDSLQLHNPPLDANEVPPLLKIMQWHEHLKPYTGDRMKVQQLMELTSLPTSSRGESWMGEPLRLTIEGYIKDASHKGNNSPLGIKCLLMECPRVTQTGEHWRILPDNSIGAYSRLLHQWTHAIMVTIEGHVSGYQFPLTDQDMIHASDLKDALQANPDQLHIDLFHIFIKPLLYPKDHSTIPGPYTKWNEVFECFYALSCLREDGNFQPAGLVTQMFAKMKYFIRGTVLYEGLKVSTGDHYAAVECEALINFRPGATSPMNGTIDYQRFASSIAMNTSSPPATRVSSCGMFITYKDKTLDVSKWRSGLRKRADEVTKEIDDLCLHQTFDLHIPDDIFDDWGNDIRGYSWTKNNNLPAYKRCLLAAMLETPKLKLGRLNYAGEFKFDIASLWEFIHKCDSINEKLALLCFFTAGQTPRVSEFIEHKYANSTKPRTIFMDRDGIWFVIRRGKIENIIEKETFLPIKCYPELSRMIQIYLLLIRPVEAEFVKILQDDMHYHVYKEYLWTKGCKRVTPEQMRLSILKFNTNYCDVAAGTQEYRQICVQMGRTFLGSEFEINEHDIDALATQAGHTIAMSRLRYALEFGKLPSMSSDLLLRFGRVSEAWWEHAGFKPNCAPILPLHVRQKLRDTAPLVLHSGEKDLVHSPIIDTQTIIVTVTSAVIAEVQKMQTNLDTQIRKAVAEAL
;
A
#
# COMPACT_ATOMS: atom_id res chain seq x y z
N MET A 1 -55.52 -31.92 1.81
CA MET A 1 -54.45 -30.90 1.86
C MET A 1 -54.59 -29.98 3.07
N LEU A 2 -55.59 -29.10 3.19
CA LEU A 2 -55.70 -28.16 4.34
C LEU A 2 -55.68 -28.80 5.75
N TYR A 3 -56.20 -30.02 5.92
CA TYR A 3 -56.20 -30.73 7.21
C TYR A 3 -54.87 -31.45 7.53
N GLU A 4 -54.08 -31.81 6.51
CA GLU A 4 -52.79 -32.49 6.70
C GLU A 4 -51.70 -31.50 7.10
N ASP A 5 -51.67 -30.33 6.46
CA ASP A 5 -50.69 -29.27 6.75
C ASP A 5 -50.87 -28.69 8.16
N ASP A 6 -52.12 -28.60 8.66
CA ASP A 6 -52.43 -28.15 10.01
C ASP A 6 -51.85 -29.09 11.10
N ILE A 7 -51.89 -30.40 10.87
CA ILE A 7 -51.35 -31.40 11.81
C ILE A 7 -49.82 -31.40 11.81
N ILE A 8 -49.21 -31.26 10.62
CA ILE A 8 -47.75 -31.14 10.46
C ILE A 8 -47.23 -29.88 11.17
N HIS A 9 -47.90 -28.75 10.98
CA HIS A 9 -47.54 -27.50 11.67
C HIS A 9 -47.77 -27.58 13.19
N LYS A 10 -48.85 -28.20 13.67
CA LYS A 10 -49.08 -28.46 15.11
C LYS A 10 -47.97 -29.29 15.75
N ALA A 11 -47.35 -30.19 14.99
CA ALA A 11 -46.20 -30.97 15.43
C ALA A 11 -44.86 -30.19 15.35
N SER A 12 -44.88 -28.94 14.90
CA SER A 12 -43.69 -28.12 14.55
C SER A 12 -42.80 -28.80 13.51
N LEU A 13 -43.42 -29.37 12.49
CA LEU A 13 -42.75 -30.03 11.37
C LEU A 13 -43.10 -29.29 10.07
N ILE A 14 -42.26 -29.48 9.06
CA ILE A 14 -42.51 -29.10 7.65
C ILE A 14 -42.05 -30.24 6.75
N ILE A 15 -42.64 -30.35 5.56
CA ILE A 15 -42.23 -31.32 4.54
C ILE A 15 -41.42 -30.58 3.47
N ILE A 16 -40.24 -31.10 3.16
CA ILE A 16 -39.35 -30.57 2.11
C ILE A 16 -39.15 -31.64 1.06
N GLU A 17 -39.32 -31.26 -0.21
CA GLU A 17 -39.00 -32.14 -1.35
C GLU A 17 -37.55 -31.94 -1.78
N LEU A 18 -36.82 -33.05 -1.95
CA LEU A 18 -35.43 -33.00 -2.40
C LEU A 18 -35.35 -32.96 -3.92
N SER A 19 -35.49 -31.76 -4.48
CA SER A 19 -35.50 -31.50 -5.93
C SER A 19 -34.20 -31.87 -6.66
N TYR A 20 -33.10 -32.10 -5.94
CA TYR A 20 -31.82 -32.55 -6.49
C TYR A 20 -31.71 -34.08 -6.68
N LEU A 21 -32.66 -34.86 -6.14
CA LEU A 21 -32.72 -36.31 -6.34
C LEU A 21 -33.67 -36.60 -7.50
N GLU A 22 -33.14 -37.04 -8.63
CA GLU A 22 -33.93 -37.40 -9.83
C GLU A 22 -34.61 -38.78 -9.70
N THR A 23 -35.19 -39.07 -8.54
CA THR A 23 -35.88 -40.33 -8.25
C THR A 23 -37.39 -40.14 -8.35
N LEU A 24 -38.10 -41.00 -9.07
CA LEU A 24 -39.58 -41.02 -9.09
C LEU A 24 -40.10 -42.24 -8.32
N PRO A 25 -40.91 -42.07 -7.25
CA PRO A 25 -41.36 -40.80 -6.65
C PRO A 25 -40.27 -40.07 -5.85
N ASN A 26 -40.34 -38.73 -5.80
CA ASN A 26 -39.35 -37.89 -5.11
C ASN A 26 -39.28 -38.26 -3.61
N ILE A 27 -38.06 -38.35 -3.07
CA ILE A 27 -37.84 -38.54 -1.64
C ILE A 27 -38.14 -37.22 -0.91
N GLN A 28 -38.93 -37.31 0.16
CA GLN A 28 -39.29 -36.17 1.01
C GLN A 28 -38.55 -36.24 2.35
N LEU A 29 -38.28 -35.07 2.95
CA LEU A 29 -37.78 -34.93 4.32
C LEU A 29 -38.86 -34.32 5.20
N LEU A 30 -38.92 -34.81 6.44
CA LEU A 30 -39.73 -34.23 7.50
C LEU A 30 -38.79 -33.45 8.41
N VAL A 31 -38.86 -32.13 8.40
CA VAL A 31 -37.92 -31.27 9.13
C VAL A 31 -38.61 -30.61 10.31
N CYS A 32 -37.94 -30.60 11.46
CA CYS A 32 -38.44 -29.89 12.63
C CYS A 32 -38.14 -28.40 12.53
N THR A 33 -39.15 -27.56 12.72
CA THR A 33 -39.00 -26.09 12.68
C THR A 33 -38.32 -25.50 13.94
N LYS A 34 -38.02 -26.34 14.95
CA LYS A 34 -37.33 -25.91 16.18
C LYS A 34 -35.83 -26.23 16.15
N CYS A 35 -35.47 -27.46 15.78
CA CYS A 35 -34.07 -27.85 15.69
C CYS A 35 -33.48 -27.72 14.28
N GLU A 36 -34.33 -27.51 13.27
CA GLU A 36 -33.96 -27.31 11.86
C GLU A 36 -33.14 -28.48 11.28
N TYR A 37 -33.43 -29.69 11.77
CA TYR A 37 -32.90 -30.95 11.24
C TYR A 37 -34.04 -31.83 10.71
N ALA A 38 -33.73 -32.65 9.71
CA ALA A 38 -34.61 -33.71 9.25
C ALA A 38 -34.71 -34.82 10.31
N LEU A 39 -35.93 -35.34 10.44
CA LEU A 39 -36.31 -36.41 11.32
C LEU A 39 -36.65 -37.65 10.50
N PHE A 40 -36.38 -38.81 11.07
CA PHE A 40 -36.87 -40.05 10.50
C PHE A 40 -38.36 -40.24 10.85
N PRO A 41 -39.15 -40.83 9.94
CA PRO A 41 -40.56 -41.17 10.15
C PRO A 41 -40.90 -41.73 11.53
N HIS A 42 -40.12 -42.70 12.00
CA HIS A 42 -40.35 -43.39 13.26
C HIS A 42 -40.06 -42.54 14.52
N SER A 43 -39.28 -41.47 14.40
CA SER A 43 -38.88 -40.62 15.53
C SER A 43 -39.68 -39.31 15.61
N ALA A 44 -40.38 -38.93 14.54
CA ALA A 44 -41.07 -37.64 14.42
C ALA A 44 -42.08 -37.37 15.56
N VAL A 45 -42.95 -38.34 15.85
CA VAL A 45 -44.00 -38.21 16.88
C VAL A 45 -43.39 -38.06 18.29
N ILE A 46 -42.31 -38.79 18.56
CA ILE A 46 -41.59 -38.73 19.84
C ILE A 46 -40.79 -37.44 19.94
N HIS A 47 -40.14 -37.01 18.86
CA HIS A 47 -39.30 -35.82 18.81
C HIS A 47 -40.09 -34.55 19.13
N SER A 48 -41.33 -34.39 18.66
CA SER A 48 -42.17 -33.23 19.02
C SER A 48 -42.29 -33.05 20.54
N SER A 49 -42.34 -34.15 21.30
CA SER A 49 -42.42 -34.09 22.78
C SER A 49 -41.12 -33.57 23.42
N THR A 50 -39.96 -33.75 22.79
CA THR A 50 -38.67 -33.22 23.28
C THR A 50 -38.58 -31.70 23.18
N HIS A 51 -39.44 -31.08 22.37
CA HIS A 51 -39.61 -29.62 22.30
C HIS A 51 -40.83 -29.12 23.08
N GLY A 52 -41.42 -29.95 23.95
CA GLY A 52 -42.57 -29.60 24.79
C GLY A 52 -43.91 -29.53 24.05
N ILE A 53 -43.99 -30.07 22.82
CA ILE A 53 -45.21 -30.04 22.01
C ILE A 53 -46.08 -31.25 22.38
N ILE A 54 -47.28 -30.98 22.89
CA ILE A 54 -48.24 -32.01 23.30
C ILE A 54 -49.26 -32.22 22.19
N LEU A 55 -49.05 -33.26 21.38
CA LEU A 55 -50.04 -33.70 20.39
C LEU A 55 -51.21 -34.41 21.08
N SER A 56 -52.45 -34.10 20.67
CA SER A 56 -53.64 -34.74 21.25
C SER A 56 -53.69 -36.23 20.93
N LYS A 57 -54.53 -36.99 21.67
CA LYS A 57 -54.76 -38.42 21.39
C LYS A 57 -55.29 -38.68 19.97
N LYS A 58 -55.91 -37.68 19.32
CA LYS A 58 -56.42 -37.75 17.95
C LYS A 58 -55.36 -37.34 16.90
N ASP A 59 -54.43 -36.44 17.25
CA ASP A 59 -53.43 -35.94 16.30
C ASP A 59 -52.27 -36.93 16.10
N LYS A 60 -51.91 -37.72 17.11
CA LYS A 60 -50.82 -38.71 16.99
C LYS A 60 -51.09 -39.77 15.90
N PRO A 61 -52.25 -40.45 15.86
CA PRO A 61 -52.57 -41.39 14.79
C PRO A 61 -52.67 -40.73 13.41
N SER A 62 -53.18 -39.50 13.34
CA SER A 62 -53.29 -38.76 12.08
C SER A 62 -51.92 -38.35 11.53
N LEU A 63 -50.99 -37.89 12.37
CA LEU A 63 -49.62 -37.62 11.97
C LEU A 63 -48.91 -38.90 11.50
N GLN A 64 -49.11 -40.03 12.22
CA GLN A 64 -48.54 -41.32 11.81
C GLN A 64 -49.08 -41.77 10.44
N SER A 65 -50.38 -41.61 10.19
CA SER A 65 -50.97 -41.93 8.88
C SER A 65 -50.42 -41.07 7.74
N ILE A 66 -50.11 -39.79 7.98
CA ILE A 66 -49.48 -38.91 6.98
C ILE A 66 -48.04 -39.37 6.70
N ILE A 67 -47.32 -39.77 7.75
CA ILE A 67 -45.96 -40.30 7.66
C ILE A 67 -45.92 -41.62 6.85
N ASP A 68 -46.86 -42.52 7.09
CA ASP A 68 -46.90 -43.84 6.45
C ASP A 68 -47.29 -43.77 4.96
N ASN A 69 -48.05 -42.75 4.55
CA ASN A 69 -48.56 -42.57 3.18
C ASN A 69 -47.63 -41.77 2.25
N ARG A 70 -46.48 -41.29 2.73
CA ARG A 70 -45.55 -40.47 1.95
C ARG A 70 -44.16 -41.12 1.86
N ASN A 71 -43.42 -40.76 0.81
CA ASN A 71 -42.11 -41.32 0.52
C ASN A 71 -40.99 -40.58 1.29
N PHE A 72 -41.01 -40.69 2.62
CA PHE A 72 -39.97 -40.08 3.47
C PHE A 72 -38.69 -40.92 3.52
N ALA A 73 -37.54 -40.25 3.67
CA ALA A 73 -36.26 -40.91 3.93
C ALA A 73 -36.32 -41.73 5.24
N LYS A 74 -35.98 -43.02 5.18
CA LYS A 74 -36.07 -43.93 6.34
C LYS A 74 -34.73 -44.08 7.05
N LYS A 75 -33.61 -43.92 6.32
CA LYS A 75 -32.24 -43.96 6.82
C LYS A 75 -31.42 -42.83 6.21
N SER A 76 -30.31 -42.47 6.86
CA SER A 76 -29.39 -41.45 6.34
C SER A 76 -28.70 -41.88 5.04
N GLU A 77 -28.55 -43.18 4.78
CA GLU A 77 -27.95 -43.67 3.53
C GLU A 77 -28.85 -43.50 2.32
N ASP A 78 -30.18 -43.39 2.52
CA ASP A 78 -31.17 -43.28 1.45
C ASP A 78 -31.11 -41.90 0.75
N VAL A 79 -30.41 -40.94 1.36
CA VAL A 79 -30.31 -39.56 0.87
C VAL A 79 -28.84 -39.19 0.71
N PRO A 80 -28.29 -39.21 -0.52
CA PRO A 80 -26.94 -38.74 -0.74
C PRO A 80 -26.84 -37.24 -0.45
N SER A 81 -25.68 -36.82 0.05
CA SER A 81 -25.39 -35.41 0.25
C SER A 81 -25.41 -34.67 -1.09
N PRO A 82 -25.97 -33.45 -1.14
CA PRO A 82 -25.92 -32.62 -2.33
C PRO A 82 -24.49 -32.40 -2.83
N THR A 83 -24.30 -32.41 -4.14
CA THR A 83 -23.00 -32.11 -4.77
C THR A 83 -22.75 -30.60 -4.75
N TYR A 84 -21.58 -30.17 -4.28
CA TYR A 84 -21.20 -28.76 -4.30
C TYR A 84 -20.87 -28.29 -5.74
N PRO A 85 -21.27 -27.06 -6.15
CA PRO A 85 -22.03 -26.07 -5.40
C PRO A 85 -23.55 -26.33 -5.42
N CYS A 86 -24.21 -26.22 -4.26
CA CYS A 86 -25.66 -26.35 -4.14
C CYS A 86 -26.28 -25.21 -3.32
N ALA A 87 -27.57 -24.93 -3.56
CA ALA A 87 -28.32 -23.96 -2.78
C ALA A 87 -28.61 -24.52 -1.37
N PRO A 88 -28.69 -23.65 -0.34
CA PRO A 88 -29.26 -24.05 0.95
C PRO A 88 -30.63 -24.67 0.75
N ILE A 89 -30.87 -25.78 1.43
CA ILE A 89 -32.18 -26.42 1.50
C ILE A 89 -32.99 -25.65 2.55
N ASP A 90 -34.11 -25.09 2.12
CA ASP A 90 -35.01 -24.31 2.99
C ASP A 90 -35.46 -25.15 4.19
N GLY A 91 -35.48 -24.52 5.37
CA GLY A 91 -35.89 -25.15 6.63
C GLY A 91 -34.80 -25.92 7.38
N LEU A 92 -33.63 -26.15 6.79
CA LEU A 92 -32.49 -26.78 7.47
C LEU A 92 -31.49 -25.77 8.05
N LYS A 93 -30.90 -26.13 9.19
CA LYS A 93 -29.96 -25.29 9.93
C LYS A 93 -28.72 -24.98 9.10
N GLN A 94 -28.42 -23.70 8.91
CA GLN A 94 -27.15 -23.23 8.35
C GLN A 94 -26.15 -23.00 9.48
N SER A 95 -24.91 -23.44 9.30
CA SER A 95 -23.82 -23.23 10.25
C SER A 95 -22.56 -22.75 9.54
N ASN A 96 -21.74 -21.99 10.26
CA ASN A 96 -20.41 -21.62 9.78
C ASN A 96 -19.46 -22.78 10.02
N GLY A 97 -18.87 -23.30 8.94
CA GLY A 97 -18.01 -24.47 8.99
C GLY A 97 -16.77 -24.34 8.13
N PHE A 98 -16.09 -25.47 7.97
CA PHE A 98 -14.84 -25.61 7.24
C PHE A 98 -14.99 -26.74 6.21
N ALA A 99 -14.52 -26.50 4.99
CA ALA A 99 -14.35 -27.53 3.98
C ALA A 99 -12.86 -27.79 3.73
N CYS A 100 -12.53 -29.07 3.53
CA CYS A 100 -11.23 -29.47 3.01
C CYS A 100 -11.09 -29.01 1.56
N ILE A 101 -9.94 -28.49 1.15
CA ILE A 101 -9.71 -28.15 -0.27
C ILE A 101 -9.24 -29.35 -1.10
N LEU A 102 -8.87 -30.45 -0.45
CA LEU A 102 -8.32 -31.65 -1.08
C LEU A 102 -9.38 -32.74 -1.32
N CYS A 103 -10.53 -32.67 -0.64
CA CYS A 103 -11.64 -33.62 -0.79
C CYS A 103 -12.99 -32.96 -0.43
N THR A 104 -14.08 -33.73 -0.44
CA THR A 104 -15.45 -33.23 -0.18
C THR A 104 -15.81 -33.11 1.31
N TYR A 105 -14.87 -33.38 2.22
CA TYR A 105 -15.14 -33.39 3.66
C TYR A 105 -15.44 -31.97 4.20
N CYS A 106 -16.52 -31.85 4.98
CA CYS A 106 -16.93 -30.62 5.67
C CYS A 106 -17.16 -30.89 7.16
N CYS A 107 -16.91 -29.88 8.00
CA CYS A 107 -17.22 -29.94 9.43
C CYS A 107 -17.32 -28.55 10.06
N VAL A 108 -18.01 -28.45 11.20
CA VAL A 108 -18.26 -27.18 11.90
C VAL A 108 -17.11 -26.67 12.79
N THR A 109 -16.08 -27.48 13.07
CA THR A 109 -14.96 -27.03 13.94
C THR A 109 -13.59 -27.23 13.31
N GLU A 110 -12.69 -26.28 13.54
CA GLU A 110 -11.31 -26.31 13.05
C GLU A 110 -10.54 -27.52 13.60
N LYS A 111 -10.82 -27.94 14.84
CA LYS A 111 -10.21 -29.11 15.48
C LYS A 111 -10.54 -30.41 14.72
N THR A 112 -11.80 -30.57 14.33
CA THR A 112 -12.23 -31.72 13.52
C THR A 112 -11.58 -31.68 12.13
N MET A 113 -11.49 -30.51 11.50
CA MET A 113 -10.82 -30.35 10.20
C MET A 113 -9.33 -30.68 10.28
N SER A 114 -8.64 -30.20 11.31
CA SER A 114 -7.22 -30.49 11.53
C SER A 114 -6.96 -31.98 11.72
N THR A 115 -7.86 -32.65 12.46
CA THR A 115 -7.81 -34.11 12.64
C THR A 115 -8.02 -34.83 11.31
N HIS A 116 -9.01 -34.43 10.52
CA HIS A 116 -9.27 -34.99 9.19
C HIS A 116 -8.04 -34.86 8.26
N ILE A 117 -7.44 -33.66 8.17
CA ILE A 117 -6.26 -33.40 7.32
C ILE A 117 -5.07 -34.23 7.82
N SER A 118 -4.82 -34.29 9.12
CA SER A 118 -3.72 -35.09 9.68
C SER A 118 -3.85 -36.59 9.39
N ILE A 119 -5.08 -37.13 9.37
CA ILE A 119 -5.33 -38.56 9.18
C ILE A 119 -5.36 -38.92 7.69
N ASN A 120 -6.07 -38.14 6.88
CA ASN A 120 -6.38 -38.47 5.48
C ASN A 120 -5.45 -37.78 4.47
N HIS A 121 -4.69 -36.75 4.89
CA HIS A 121 -3.83 -35.94 4.02
C HIS A 121 -2.44 -35.72 4.67
N LYS A 122 -1.70 -36.82 4.87
CA LYS A 122 -0.36 -36.82 5.50
C LYS A 122 0.59 -35.79 4.86
N GLY A 123 1.32 -35.02 5.68
CA GLY A 123 2.32 -34.04 5.23
C GLY A 123 1.79 -32.63 4.91
N SER A 124 0.51 -32.35 5.18
CA SER A 124 -0.12 -31.04 4.93
C SER A 124 -0.54 -30.33 6.22
N ASN A 125 -0.39 -29.00 6.27
CA ASN A 125 -0.88 -28.16 7.36
C ASN A 125 -2.37 -27.82 7.14
N ALA A 126 -3.18 -27.88 8.21
CA ALA A 126 -4.62 -27.67 8.16
C ALA A 126 -5.03 -26.24 7.78
N LYS A 127 -4.23 -25.23 8.19
CA LYS A 127 -4.51 -23.82 7.88
C LYS A 127 -4.42 -23.48 6.40
N ASP A 128 -3.50 -24.10 5.68
CA ASP A 128 -3.27 -23.81 4.26
C ASP A 128 -4.19 -24.64 3.33
N LYS A 129 -4.88 -25.66 3.90
CA LYS A 129 -5.67 -26.66 3.16
C LYS A 129 -7.14 -26.76 3.60
N SER A 130 -7.63 -25.76 4.32
CA SER A 130 -9.05 -25.62 4.67
C SER A 130 -9.58 -24.25 4.26
N LYS A 131 -10.88 -24.18 3.96
CA LYS A 131 -11.59 -22.93 3.66
C LYS A 131 -12.85 -22.81 4.50
N SER A 132 -13.15 -21.61 4.99
CA SER A 132 -14.42 -21.33 5.67
C SER A 132 -15.58 -21.34 4.68
N ILE A 133 -16.70 -21.94 5.07
CA ILE A 133 -17.90 -22.12 4.24
C ILE A 133 -19.16 -21.98 5.11
N ILE A 134 -20.31 -21.81 4.45
CA ILE A 134 -21.61 -22.14 5.05
C ILE A 134 -21.87 -23.61 4.79
N ASP A 135 -22.20 -24.36 5.84
CA ASP A 135 -22.59 -25.76 5.75
C ASP A 135 -24.02 -26.01 6.26
N GLN A 136 -24.61 -27.10 5.78
CA GLN A 136 -25.84 -27.68 6.32
C GLN A 136 -25.62 -29.16 6.58
N ALA A 137 -26.42 -29.73 7.47
CA ALA A 137 -26.54 -31.18 7.64
C ALA A 137 -28.00 -31.57 7.58
N LEU A 138 -28.31 -32.66 6.87
CA LEU A 138 -29.68 -33.14 6.75
C LEU A 138 -30.21 -33.64 8.09
N PHE A 139 -29.45 -34.47 8.79
CA PHE A 139 -29.85 -35.13 10.04
C PHE A 139 -28.96 -34.70 11.20
N GLY A 140 -29.55 -34.55 12.40
CA GLY A 140 -28.83 -34.12 13.61
C GLY A 140 -28.04 -35.22 14.32
N GLN A 141 -28.39 -36.50 14.11
CA GLN A 141 -27.61 -37.64 14.62
C GLN A 141 -26.50 -37.99 13.62
N HIS A 142 -25.24 -37.97 14.08
CA HIS A 142 -24.04 -38.17 13.24
C HIS A 142 -24.05 -37.31 11.96
N PRO A 143 -24.07 -35.98 12.10
CA PRO A 143 -24.30 -35.06 10.98
C PRO A 143 -23.21 -35.21 9.91
N LYS A 144 -23.66 -35.45 8.66
CA LYS A 144 -22.83 -35.34 7.46
C LYS A 144 -23.02 -33.94 6.88
N TYR A 145 -22.05 -33.07 7.14
CA TYR A 145 -22.08 -31.70 6.65
C TYR A 145 -21.75 -31.63 5.17
N PHE A 146 -22.42 -30.73 4.46
CA PHE A 146 -22.14 -30.40 3.07
C PHE A 146 -22.15 -28.89 2.88
N ALA A 147 -21.31 -28.40 1.96
CA ALA A 147 -21.15 -26.98 1.69
C ALA A 147 -22.32 -26.44 0.84
N VAL A 148 -22.87 -25.30 1.23
CA VAL A 148 -23.95 -24.60 0.51
C VAL A 148 -23.53 -23.18 0.12
N VAL A 149 -24.15 -22.66 -0.94
CA VAL A 149 -23.89 -21.31 -1.44
C VAL A 149 -25.19 -20.49 -1.36
N PRO A 150 -25.34 -19.59 -0.37
CA PRO A 150 -26.59 -18.84 -0.14
C PRO A 150 -27.10 -18.06 -1.36
N SER A 151 -26.21 -17.59 -2.23
CA SER A 151 -26.60 -16.87 -3.46
C SER A 151 -27.19 -17.78 -4.55
N LEU A 152 -27.39 -19.08 -4.31
CA LEU A 152 -28.09 -20.00 -5.21
C LEU A 152 -29.56 -20.24 -4.83
N VAL A 153 -30.07 -19.65 -3.75
CA VAL A 153 -31.49 -19.75 -3.37
C VAL A 153 -32.38 -19.21 -4.50
N GLY A 154 -33.42 -19.96 -4.90
CA GLY A 154 -34.36 -19.56 -5.97
C GLY A 154 -33.87 -19.78 -7.42
N SER A 155 -32.67 -20.33 -7.61
CA SER A 155 -32.06 -20.53 -8.93
C SER A 155 -32.73 -21.63 -9.77
N LYS A 156 -33.01 -21.36 -11.05
CA LYS A 156 -33.57 -22.36 -12.01
C LYS A 156 -32.57 -23.49 -12.33
N LYS A 157 -33.08 -24.65 -12.81
CA LYS A 157 -32.34 -25.89 -13.13
C LYS A 157 -31.22 -25.79 -14.21
N ASN A 158 -30.81 -24.59 -14.64
CA ASN A 158 -29.71 -24.27 -15.58
C ASN A 158 -29.00 -22.95 -15.20
N ASN A 159 -28.69 -22.73 -13.92
CA ASN A 159 -28.09 -21.47 -13.47
C ASN A 159 -26.61 -21.34 -13.93
N LEU A 160 -26.33 -20.36 -14.80
CA LEU A 160 -24.99 -20.01 -15.29
C LEU A 160 -24.00 -19.72 -14.15
N PHE A 161 -24.48 -19.14 -13.05
CA PHE A 161 -23.67 -18.84 -11.87
C PHE A 161 -23.25 -20.11 -11.11
N ALA A 162 -24.10 -21.14 -11.04
CA ALA A 162 -23.72 -22.43 -10.46
C ALA A 162 -22.61 -23.12 -11.27
N ILE A 163 -22.68 -23.02 -12.60
CA ILE A 163 -21.67 -23.57 -13.52
C ILE A 163 -20.34 -22.79 -13.39
N TYR A 164 -20.40 -21.46 -13.27
CA TYR A 164 -19.22 -20.62 -12.99
C TYR A 164 -18.47 -21.04 -11.71
N LEU A 165 -19.21 -21.24 -10.61
CA LEU A 165 -18.64 -21.65 -9.32
C LEU A 165 -17.92 -23.01 -9.39
N GLN A 166 -18.37 -23.91 -10.25
CA GLN A 166 -17.78 -25.23 -10.43
C GLN A 166 -16.54 -25.19 -11.34
N GLN A 167 -16.59 -24.44 -12.44
CA GLN A 167 -15.56 -24.50 -13.49
C GLN A 167 -14.41 -23.51 -13.29
N TYR A 168 -14.69 -22.29 -12.81
CA TYR A 168 -13.71 -21.20 -12.83
C TYR A 168 -13.16 -20.85 -11.44
N ALA A 169 -13.99 -20.85 -10.39
CA ALA A 169 -13.57 -20.40 -9.06
C ALA A 169 -12.32 -21.12 -8.48
N PRO A 170 -12.15 -22.46 -8.61
CA PRO A 170 -11.00 -23.17 -8.04
C PRO A 170 -9.64 -22.77 -8.66
N TYR A 171 -9.62 -22.43 -9.94
CA TYR A 171 -8.39 -22.02 -10.65
C TYR A 171 -7.91 -20.63 -10.22
N ILE A 172 -8.86 -19.73 -9.97
CA ILE A 172 -8.60 -18.32 -9.59
C ILE A 172 -7.96 -18.21 -8.20
N ASP A 173 -8.30 -19.10 -7.28
CA ASP A 173 -7.84 -19.02 -5.90
C ASP A 173 -6.36 -19.50 -5.70
N SER A 174 -5.63 -19.90 -6.74
CA SER A 174 -4.42 -20.75 -6.63
C SER A 174 -3.02 -20.16 -6.90
N LEU A 175 -2.83 -18.87 -7.27
CA LEU A 175 -1.56 -18.41 -7.90
C LEU A 175 -0.85 -17.21 -7.20
N GLN A 176 0.47 -17.02 -7.44
CA GLN A 176 1.35 -15.93 -6.93
C GLN A 176 2.56 -15.65 -7.89
N LEU A 177 2.96 -14.35 -8.07
CA LEU A 177 4.31 -13.75 -8.42
C LEU A 177 4.50 -12.92 -9.74
N HIS A 178 5.45 -11.94 -9.69
CA HIS A 178 5.62 -10.64 -10.41
C HIS A 178 6.65 -10.49 -11.57
N ASN A 179 6.53 -9.44 -12.44
CA ASN A 179 7.35 -9.11 -13.65
C ASN A 179 7.85 -7.62 -13.79
N PRO A 180 8.90 -7.33 -14.64
CA PRO A 180 9.58 -6.01 -14.81
C PRO A 180 9.28 -5.19 -16.13
N PRO A 181 9.81 -3.94 -16.29
CA PRO A 181 9.40 -2.92 -17.31
C PRO A 181 10.32 -2.74 -18.57
N LEU A 182 9.96 -1.83 -19.52
CA LEU A 182 10.12 -1.97 -20.99
C LEU A 182 10.60 -0.74 -21.84
N ASP A 183 10.95 0.47 -21.35
CA ASP A 183 11.30 1.62 -22.24
C ASP A 183 12.44 2.59 -21.77
N ALA A 184 13.08 3.29 -22.72
CA ALA A 184 14.20 4.21 -22.55
C ALA A 184 13.84 5.57 -21.92
N ASN A 185 12.58 6.02 -21.96
CA ASN A 185 12.12 7.17 -21.18
C ASN A 185 11.99 6.86 -19.68
N GLU A 186 12.14 5.60 -19.29
CA GLU A 186 12.10 5.13 -17.91
C GLU A 186 13.45 5.28 -17.20
N VAL A 187 14.50 5.74 -17.88
CA VAL A 187 15.84 5.96 -17.30
C VAL A 187 15.88 7.25 -16.46
N PRO A 188 16.06 7.16 -15.13
CA PRO A 188 16.07 8.32 -14.24
C PRO A 188 17.19 9.34 -14.58
N PRO A 189 17.02 10.65 -14.29
CA PRO A 189 18.03 11.67 -14.55
C PRO A 189 19.41 11.38 -13.97
N LEU A 190 19.48 10.75 -12.80
CA LEU A 190 20.74 10.27 -12.23
C LEU A 190 21.42 9.28 -13.17
N LEU A 191 20.69 8.29 -13.69
CA LEU A 191 21.25 7.28 -14.59
C LEU A 191 21.65 7.84 -15.95
N LYS A 192 21.05 8.95 -16.40
CA LYS A 192 21.49 9.66 -17.61
C LYS A 192 22.89 10.27 -17.47
N ILE A 193 23.25 10.77 -16.28
CA ILE A 193 24.58 11.32 -16.00
C ILE A 193 25.56 10.21 -15.62
N MET A 194 25.14 9.34 -14.71
CA MET A 194 25.97 8.26 -14.19
C MET A 194 26.22 7.16 -15.22
N GLN A 195 25.31 6.98 -16.19
CA GLN A 195 25.39 5.97 -17.26
C GLN A 195 25.61 4.53 -16.76
N TRP A 196 25.34 4.23 -15.48
CA TRP A 196 25.49 2.86 -14.93
C TRP A 196 24.68 1.83 -15.74
N HIS A 197 23.50 2.23 -16.18
CA HIS A 197 22.62 1.43 -17.02
C HIS A 197 23.20 1.14 -18.42
N GLU A 198 24.08 1.98 -18.95
CA GLU A 198 24.77 1.74 -20.22
C GLU A 198 25.96 0.79 -20.00
N HIS A 199 26.72 1.00 -18.92
CA HIS A 199 27.87 0.15 -18.55
C HIS A 199 27.46 -1.29 -18.28
N LEU A 200 26.40 -1.50 -17.49
CA LEU A 200 25.94 -2.83 -17.11
C LEU A 200 24.91 -3.42 -18.08
N LYS A 201 24.58 -2.71 -19.17
CA LYS A 201 23.61 -3.15 -20.19
C LYS A 201 23.78 -4.61 -20.66
N PRO A 202 25.01 -5.13 -20.88
CA PRO A 202 25.20 -6.52 -21.31
C PRO A 202 24.69 -7.57 -20.31
N TYR A 203 24.47 -7.17 -19.06
CA TYR A 203 24.13 -8.06 -17.95
C TYR A 203 22.73 -7.79 -17.38
N THR A 204 22.19 -6.58 -17.53
CA THR A 204 20.90 -6.19 -16.92
C THR A 204 19.66 -6.73 -17.64
N GLY A 205 19.82 -7.29 -18.85
CA GLY A 205 18.73 -7.89 -19.63
C GLY A 205 18.36 -9.32 -19.22
N ASP A 206 19.10 -9.94 -18.29
CA ASP A 206 18.89 -11.32 -17.85
C ASP A 206 19.01 -11.39 -16.33
N ARG A 207 17.96 -11.87 -15.65
CA ARG A 207 17.90 -11.95 -14.18
C ARG A 207 19.00 -12.83 -13.61
N MET A 208 19.39 -13.92 -14.28
CA MET A 208 20.50 -14.74 -13.81
C MET A 208 21.82 -13.98 -13.91
N LYS A 209 22.04 -13.20 -14.96
CA LYS A 209 23.25 -12.36 -15.10
C LYS A 209 23.28 -11.21 -14.10
N VAL A 210 22.13 -10.60 -13.80
CA VAL A 210 21.99 -9.61 -12.71
C VAL A 210 22.33 -10.24 -11.38
N GLN A 211 21.79 -11.43 -11.09
CA GLN A 211 22.09 -12.15 -9.85
C GLN A 211 23.59 -12.47 -9.75
N GLN A 212 24.20 -12.99 -10.83
CA GLN A 212 25.64 -13.23 -10.89
C GLN A 212 26.47 -11.95 -10.71
N LEU A 213 26.03 -10.80 -11.25
CA LEU A 213 26.70 -9.52 -10.97
C LEU A 213 26.58 -9.10 -9.51
N MET A 214 25.42 -9.27 -8.90
CA MET A 214 25.19 -8.92 -7.50
C MET A 214 25.95 -9.85 -6.54
N GLU A 215 26.26 -11.08 -6.95
CA GLU A 215 27.14 -11.99 -6.21
C GLU A 215 28.55 -11.41 -6.01
N LEU A 216 29.04 -10.55 -6.92
CA LEU A 216 30.33 -9.86 -6.76
C LEU A 216 30.39 -9.00 -5.49
N THR A 217 29.28 -8.38 -5.10
CA THR A 217 29.19 -7.52 -3.90
C THR A 217 28.58 -8.24 -2.70
N SER A 218 28.27 -9.53 -2.86
CA SER A 218 27.73 -10.37 -1.79
C SER A 218 28.87 -10.94 -0.96
N LEU A 219 28.98 -10.49 0.28
CA LEU A 219 30.04 -10.92 1.20
C LEU A 219 29.88 -12.42 1.55
N PRO A 220 31.00 -13.13 1.73
CA PRO A 220 30.98 -14.55 2.05
C PRO A 220 30.37 -14.80 3.45
N THR A 221 29.77 -15.97 3.61
CA THR A 221 29.18 -16.44 4.87
C THR A 221 30.02 -17.58 5.43
N SER A 222 29.74 -18.00 6.67
CA SER A 222 30.40 -19.16 7.28
C SER A 222 30.22 -20.48 6.51
N SER A 223 29.31 -20.51 5.54
CA SER A 223 28.98 -21.69 4.73
C SER A 223 29.24 -21.51 3.24
N ARG A 224 29.60 -20.31 2.76
CA ARG A 224 29.76 -20.00 1.33
C ARG A 224 30.84 -18.95 1.11
N GLY A 225 31.79 -19.25 0.20
CA GLY A 225 32.92 -18.40 -0.14
C GLY A 225 34.19 -18.77 0.61
N GLU A 226 35.31 -18.20 0.20
CA GLU A 226 36.62 -18.46 0.81
C GLU A 226 36.70 -17.84 2.21
N SER A 227 37.24 -18.59 3.18
CA SER A 227 37.30 -18.18 4.58
C SER A 227 38.07 -16.87 4.79
N TRP A 228 39.16 -16.68 4.05
CA TRP A 228 40.01 -15.47 4.12
C TRP A 228 39.31 -14.20 3.60
N MET A 229 38.35 -14.34 2.68
CA MET A 229 37.55 -13.23 2.14
C MET A 229 36.45 -12.76 3.10
N GLY A 230 36.15 -13.55 4.14
CA GLY A 230 35.14 -13.24 5.15
C GLY A 230 35.70 -12.43 6.31
N GLU A 231 35.85 -13.08 7.45
CA GLU A 231 36.22 -12.43 8.71
C GLU A 231 37.64 -11.82 8.68
N PRO A 232 38.69 -12.48 8.15
CA PRO A 232 40.05 -11.91 8.12
C PRO A 232 40.13 -10.60 7.33
N LEU A 233 39.52 -10.57 6.13
CA LEU A 233 39.44 -9.36 5.33
C LEU A 233 38.60 -8.27 6.01
N ARG A 234 37.44 -8.62 6.57
CA ARG A 234 36.58 -7.68 7.30
C ARG A 234 37.33 -7.01 8.46
N LEU A 235 38.02 -7.81 9.29
CA LEU A 235 38.76 -7.31 10.44
C LEU A 235 39.96 -6.45 10.01
N THR A 236 40.66 -6.82 8.93
CA THR A 236 41.76 -6.00 8.38
C THR A 236 41.25 -4.63 7.91
N ILE A 237 40.11 -4.57 7.23
CA ILE A 237 39.48 -3.32 6.77
C ILE A 237 39.01 -2.48 7.96
N GLU A 238 38.37 -3.10 8.95
CA GLU A 238 37.96 -2.40 10.18
C GLU A 238 39.17 -1.88 10.96
N GLY A 239 40.25 -2.66 11.03
CA GLY A 239 41.53 -2.27 11.60
C GLY A 239 42.11 -1.05 10.88
N TYR A 240 42.09 -1.04 9.55
CA TYR A 240 42.55 0.09 8.75
C TYR A 240 41.73 1.37 9.01
N ILE A 241 40.39 1.27 9.05
CA ILE A 241 39.53 2.42 9.35
C ILE A 241 39.76 2.91 10.78
N LYS A 242 39.93 2.00 11.75
CA LYS A 242 40.24 2.33 13.15
C LYS A 242 41.59 3.03 13.29
N ASP A 243 42.62 2.55 12.59
CA ASP A 243 43.94 3.18 12.61
C ASP A 243 43.90 4.57 11.97
N ALA A 244 43.28 4.72 10.80
CA ALA A 244 43.08 6.04 10.19
C ALA A 244 42.28 6.99 11.11
N SER A 245 41.28 6.47 11.83
CA SER A 245 40.49 7.24 12.81
C SER A 245 41.31 7.64 14.04
N HIS A 246 42.18 6.75 14.53
CA HIS A 246 43.11 7.01 15.64
C HIS A 246 44.13 8.08 15.26
N LYS A 247 44.77 7.93 14.08
CA LYS A 247 45.66 8.96 13.50
C LYS A 247 44.93 10.29 13.33
N GLY A 248 43.68 10.24 12.87
CA GLY A 248 42.79 11.40 12.77
C GLY A 248 42.60 12.08 14.11
N ASN A 249 42.22 11.36 15.17
CA ASN A 249 42.03 11.91 16.51
C ASN A 249 43.29 12.62 17.02
N ASN A 250 44.46 12.02 16.83
CA ASN A 250 45.75 12.54 17.28
C ASN A 250 46.30 13.68 16.40
N SER A 251 45.71 13.94 15.23
CA SER A 251 46.16 15.01 14.34
C SER A 251 45.71 16.40 14.81
N PRO A 252 46.54 17.44 14.63
CA PRO A 252 46.16 18.83 14.88
C PRO A 252 44.94 19.26 14.07
N LEU A 253 44.20 20.26 14.57
CA LEU A 253 43.02 20.81 13.90
C LEU A 253 43.32 21.28 12.46
N GLY A 254 44.52 21.84 12.22
CA GLY A 254 44.96 22.25 10.88
C GLY A 254 44.92 21.12 9.86
N ILE A 255 45.41 19.92 10.22
CA ILE A 255 45.36 18.73 9.37
C ILE A 255 43.91 18.27 9.17
N LYS A 256 43.08 18.29 10.22
CA LYS A 256 41.65 17.91 10.10
C LYS A 256 40.86 18.86 9.19
N CYS A 257 41.17 20.16 9.21
CA CYS A 257 40.58 21.15 8.30
C CYS A 257 41.07 20.95 6.85
N LEU A 258 42.35 20.66 6.67
CA LEU A 258 42.94 20.37 5.37
C LEU A 258 42.26 19.19 4.66
N LEU A 259 41.82 18.17 5.42
CA LEU A 259 41.07 17.04 4.87
C LEU A 259 39.65 17.39 4.39
N MET A 260 39.11 18.55 4.80
CA MET A 260 37.82 19.05 4.32
C MET A 260 37.96 19.89 3.06
N GLU A 261 39.04 20.66 2.96
CA GLU A 261 39.29 21.61 1.88
C GLU A 261 40.80 21.77 1.67
N CYS A 262 41.30 21.42 0.48
CA CYS A 262 42.71 21.60 0.11
C CYS A 262 42.82 22.00 -1.37
N PRO A 263 43.54 23.10 -1.71
CA PRO A 263 44.18 24.04 -0.80
C PRO A 263 43.14 24.77 0.05
N ARG A 264 43.49 25.12 1.30
CA ARG A 264 42.59 25.88 2.18
C ARG A 264 42.47 27.32 1.67
N VAL A 265 41.37 27.63 0.98
CA VAL A 265 41.06 28.99 0.54
C VAL A 265 40.09 29.68 1.49
N THR A 266 39.35 28.92 2.30
CA THR A 266 38.47 29.45 3.34
C THR A 266 39.05 29.29 4.77
N GLN A 267 38.74 30.27 5.63
CA GLN A 267 39.04 30.19 7.08
C GLN A 267 37.93 29.51 7.88
N THR A 268 37.13 28.63 7.25
CA THR A 268 36.05 27.94 7.96
C THR A 268 36.60 26.97 9.01
N GLY A 269 35.85 26.80 10.11
CA GLY A 269 36.17 25.85 11.19
C GLY A 269 35.72 24.41 10.89
N GLU A 270 35.29 24.13 9.66
CA GLU A 270 34.93 22.79 9.24
C GLU A 270 36.16 21.89 9.25
N HIS A 271 36.00 20.70 9.85
CA HIS A 271 37.09 19.75 10.02
C HIS A 271 36.57 18.33 9.86
N TRP A 272 37.45 17.44 9.43
CA TRP A 272 37.11 16.03 9.24
C TRP A 272 36.71 15.41 10.58
N ARG A 273 35.47 14.92 10.64
CA ARG A 273 34.91 14.31 11.84
C ARG A 273 35.21 12.82 11.83
N ILE A 274 35.83 12.36 12.91
CA ILE A 274 36.16 10.95 13.09
C ILE A 274 34.88 10.16 13.37
N LEU A 275 34.78 8.97 12.78
CA LEU A 275 33.64 8.09 13.01
C LEU A 275 33.64 7.55 14.44
N PRO A 276 32.46 7.48 15.09
CA PRO A 276 32.33 6.74 16.34
C PRO A 276 32.43 5.23 16.08
N ASP A 277 32.93 4.47 17.06
CA ASP A 277 33.22 3.03 16.92
C ASP A 277 32.03 2.20 16.43
N ASN A 278 30.82 2.55 16.88
CA ASN A 278 29.59 1.87 16.48
C ASN A 278 29.23 2.07 14.99
N SER A 279 29.81 3.07 14.32
CA SER A 279 29.57 3.36 12.89
C SER A 279 30.62 2.74 11.98
N ILE A 280 31.75 2.26 12.52
CA ILE A 280 32.85 1.69 11.74
C ILE A 280 32.40 0.46 10.97
N GLY A 281 31.65 -0.45 11.60
CA GLY A 281 31.13 -1.66 10.92
C GLY A 281 30.23 -1.34 9.72
N ALA A 282 29.44 -0.27 9.80
CA ALA A 282 28.57 0.16 8.70
C ALA A 282 29.36 0.80 7.54
N TYR A 283 30.52 1.39 7.83
CA TYR A 283 31.42 1.95 6.81
C TYR A 283 32.32 0.87 6.21
N SER A 284 32.95 0.03 7.04
CA SER A 284 33.83 -1.08 6.63
C SER A 284 33.16 -2.00 5.63
N ARG A 285 31.86 -2.27 5.81
CA ARG A 285 31.07 -3.09 4.89
C ARG A 285 31.18 -2.65 3.43
N LEU A 286 31.15 -1.34 3.15
CA LEU A 286 31.21 -0.85 1.76
C LEU A 286 32.59 -1.09 1.13
N LEU A 287 33.67 -0.85 1.89
CA LEU A 287 35.04 -1.19 1.43
C LEU A 287 35.22 -2.69 1.29
N HIS A 288 34.67 -3.48 2.22
CA HIS A 288 34.72 -4.95 2.15
C HIS A 288 34.03 -5.47 0.90
N GLN A 289 32.85 -4.94 0.56
CA GLN A 289 32.15 -5.30 -0.68
C GLN A 289 32.96 -4.95 -1.92
N TRP A 290 33.66 -3.80 -1.92
CA TRP A 290 34.50 -3.40 -3.04
C TRP A 290 35.72 -4.31 -3.21
N THR A 291 36.46 -4.51 -2.13
CA THR A 291 37.65 -5.36 -2.14
C THR A 291 37.29 -6.80 -2.50
N HIS A 292 36.21 -7.34 -1.92
CA HIS A 292 35.68 -8.65 -2.28
C HIS A 292 35.36 -8.74 -3.77
N ALA A 293 34.60 -7.77 -4.31
CA ALA A 293 34.24 -7.76 -5.72
C ALA A 293 35.49 -7.79 -6.63
N ILE A 294 36.52 -7.02 -6.30
CA ILE A 294 37.79 -7.01 -7.04
C ILE A 294 38.47 -8.39 -6.97
N MET A 295 38.64 -8.95 -5.78
CA MET A 295 39.31 -10.24 -5.59
C MET A 295 38.61 -11.36 -6.37
N VAL A 296 37.29 -11.41 -6.29
CA VAL A 296 36.48 -12.43 -6.99
C VAL A 296 36.55 -12.26 -8.52
N THR A 297 36.66 -11.03 -9.03
CA THR A 297 36.85 -10.83 -10.48
C THR A 297 38.23 -11.26 -10.98
N ILE A 298 39.29 -11.03 -10.20
CA ILE A 298 40.66 -11.48 -10.51
C ILE A 298 40.72 -13.00 -10.63
N GLU A 299 40.00 -13.72 -9.77
CA GLU A 299 39.94 -15.19 -9.77
C GLU A 299 39.05 -15.78 -10.88
N GLY A 300 38.32 -14.94 -11.61
CA GLY A 300 37.41 -15.36 -12.68
C GLY A 300 36.02 -15.70 -12.15
N HIS A 301 35.15 -14.68 -12.09
CA HIS A 301 33.76 -14.87 -11.68
C HIS A 301 32.86 -15.34 -12.82
N VAL A 302 31.80 -16.09 -12.49
CA VAL A 302 30.83 -16.63 -13.46
C VAL A 302 30.06 -15.56 -14.24
N SER A 303 29.99 -14.34 -13.72
CA SER A 303 29.39 -13.20 -14.45
C SER A 303 30.21 -12.76 -15.65
N GLY A 304 31.52 -13.10 -15.68
CA GLY A 304 32.46 -12.62 -16.71
C GLY A 304 32.83 -11.13 -16.61
N TYR A 305 32.33 -10.42 -15.60
CA TYR A 305 32.64 -9.01 -15.37
C TYR A 305 34.08 -8.84 -14.86
N GLN A 306 34.78 -7.79 -15.31
CA GLN A 306 36.14 -7.48 -14.91
C GLN A 306 36.28 -6.00 -14.56
N PHE A 307 37.03 -5.70 -13.49
CA PHE A 307 37.41 -4.32 -13.17
C PHE A 307 38.62 -3.88 -14.03
N PRO A 308 38.75 -2.58 -14.34
CA PRO A 308 39.88 -2.03 -15.10
C PRO A 308 41.13 -1.88 -14.20
N LEU A 309 41.69 -3.00 -13.78
CA LEU A 309 42.87 -3.07 -12.91
C LEU A 309 44.15 -2.99 -13.75
N THR A 310 45.18 -2.34 -13.20
CA THR A 310 46.54 -2.39 -13.75
C THR A 310 47.27 -3.63 -13.27
N ASP A 311 48.40 -3.97 -13.91
CA ASP A 311 49.27 -5.07 -13.44
C ASP A 311 49.71 -4.86 -11.99
N GLN A 312 49.99 -3.61 -11.61
CA GLN A 312 50.36 -3.26 -10.24
C GLN A 312 49.20 -3.44 -9.26
N ASP A 313 47.97 -3.09 -9.65
CA ASP A 313 46.76 -3.33 -8.84
C ASP A 313 46.58 -4.84 -8.58
N MET A 314 46.81 -5.67 -9.60
CA MET A 314 46.71 -7.14 -9.49
C MET A 314 47.80 -7.72 -8.58
N ILE A 315 49.03 -7.20 -8.65
CA ILE A 315 50.13 -7.59 -7.76
C ILE A 315 49.76 -7.26 -6.30
N HIS A 316 49.34 -6.03 -6.02
CA HIS A 316 48.95 -5.63 -4.66
C HIS A 316 47.77 -6.44 -4.12
N ALA A 317 46.81 -6.81 -4.99
CA ALA A 317 45.70 -7.69 -4.63
C ALA A 317 46.18 -9.10 -4.27
N SER A 318 47.12 -9.64 -5.03
CA SER A 318 47.75 -10.95 -4.75
C SER A 318 48.50 -10.93 -3.42
N ASP A 319 49.33 -9.91 -3.18
CA ASP A 319 50.11 -9.77 -1.94
C ASP A 319 49.19 -9.72 -0.71
N LEU A 320 48.08 -8.98 -0.80
CA LEU A 320 47.08 -8.91 0.27
C LEU A 320 46.38 -10.26 0.48
N LYS A 321 46.01 -10.95 -0.60
CA LYS A 321 45.40 -12.29 -0.55
C LYS A 321 46.34 -13.29 0.12
N ASP A 322 47.59 -13.36 -0.33
CA ASP A 322 48.57 -14.32 0.17
C ASP A 322 48.82 -14.10 1.67
N ALA A 323 48.88 -12.85 2.12
CA ALA A 323 49.01 -12.51 3.53
C ALA A 323 47.77 -12.93 4.36
N LEU A 324 46.56 -12.67 3.86
CA LEU A 324 45.30 -13.06 4.53
C LEU A 324 45.12 -14.59 4.60
N GLN A 325 45.64 -15.33 3.62
CA GLN A 325 45.62 -16.79 3.61
C GLN A 325 46.68 -17.39 4.54
N ALA A 326 47.90 -16.84 4.54
CA ALA A 326 49.00 -17.33 5.36
C ALA A 326 48.78 -17.05 6.85
N ASN A 327 48.23 -15.88 7.19
CA ASN A 327 48.06 -15.42 8.57
C ASN A 327 46.68 -14.77 8.78
N PRO A 328 45.59 -15.56 8.87
CA PRO A 328 44.22 -15.04 8.94
C PRO A 328 43.89 -14.31 10.25
N ASP A 329 44.62 -14.57 11.34
CA ASP A 329 44.42 -13.92 12.63
C ASP A 329 45.16 -12.57 12.75
N GLN A 330 46.02 -12.22 11.78
CA GLN A 330 46.79 -10.97 11.77
C GLN A 330 46.09 -9.90 10.94
N LEU A 331 46.07 -8.66 11.44
CA LEU A 331 45.54 -7.51 10.70
C LEU A 331 46.59 -6.98 9.72
N HIS A 332 46.38 -7.19 8.42
CA HIS A 332 47.30 -6.77 7.36
C HIS A 332 47.04 -5.34 6.87
N ILE A 333 47.01 -4.39 7.81
CA ILE A 333 46.59 -2.99 7.57
C ILE A 333 47.42 -2.30 6.47
N ASP A 334 48.75 -2.45 6.51
CA ASP A 334 49.64 -1.81 5.52
C ASP A 334 49.51 -2.40 4.12
N LEU A 335 49.34 -3.72 3.99
CA LEU A 335 49.11 -4.37 2.71
C LEU A 335 47.74 -3.95 2.14
N PHE A 336 46.72 -3.85 3.00
CA PHE A 336 45.42 -3.31 2.60
C PHE A 336 45.52 -1.86 2.13
N HIS A 337 46.33 -1.03 2.80
CA HIS A 337 46.57 0.35 2.37
C HIS A 337 47.24 0.42 0.99
N ILE A 338 48.30 -0.37 0.76
CA ILE A 338 49.01 -0.47 -0.52
C ILE A 338 48.05 -0.87 -1.65
N PHE A 339 47.13 -1.80 -1.36
CA PHE A 339 46.11 -2.23 -2.30
C PHE A 339 45.04 -1.15 -2.57
N ILE A 340 44.48 -0.52 -1.53
CA ILE A 340 43.31 0.38 -1.68
C ILE A 340 43.69 1.79 -2.14
N LYS A 341 44.92 2.25 -1.86
CA LYS A 341 45.36 3.62 -2.18
C LYS A 341 45.27 3.91 -3.69
N PRO A 342 45.84 3.10 -4.61
CA PRO A 342 45.73 3.35 -6.06
C PRO A 342 44.29 3.42 -6.56
N LEU A 343 43.35 2.74 -5.89
CA LEU A 343 41.93 2.71 -6.25
C LEU A 343 41.16 3.97 -5.78
N LEU A 344 41.70 4.68 -4.78
CA LEU A 344 41.14 5.90 -4.20
C LEU A 344 41.89 7.16 -4.66
N TYR A 345 42.88 7.02 -5.54
CA TYR A 345 43.71 8.09 -6.10
C TYR A 345 43.50 8.24 -7.62
N PRO A 346 43.84 9.39 -8.21
CA PRO A 346 43.82 9.55 -9.67
C PRO A 346 44.75 8.52 -10.33
N LYS A 347 44.25 7.86 -11.39
CA LYS A 347 45.10 6.98 -12.20
C LYS A 347 45.90 7.77 -13.23
N ASP A 348 47.11 7.28 -13.51
CA ASP A 348 47.86 7.74 -14.68
C ASP A 348 47.30 7.08 -15.94
N HIS A 349 46.54 7.82 -16.74
CA HIS A 349 45.94 7.29 -17.96
C HIS A 349 46.95 7.03 -19.07
N SER A 350 48.20 7.49 -18.95
CA SER A 350 49.25 7.13 -19.90
C SER A 350 49.63 5.64 -19.82
N THR A 351 49.33 4.97 -18.70
CA THR A 351 49.62 3.55 -18.49
C THR A 351 48.42 2.64 -18.79
N ILE A 352 47.27 3.18 -19.21
CA ILE A 352 46.05 2.42 -19.49
C ILE A 352 45.81 2.39 -21.02
N PRO A 353 45.68 1.21 -21.65
CA PRO A 353 45.44 1.12 -23.09
C PRO A 353 44.07 1.67 -23.51
N GLY A 354 44.03 2.45 -24.59
CA GLY A 354 42.81 2.91 -25.26
C GLY A 354 42.40 4.36 -24.95
N PRO A 355 41.31 4.86 -25.56
CA PRO A 355 40.80 6.19 -25.27
C PRO A 355 40.23 6.26 -23.85
N TYR A 356 40.46 7.39 -23.17
CA TYR A 356 39.91 7.61 -21.84
C TYR A 356 38.37 7.55 -21.86
N THR A 357 37.82 6.73 -20.97
CA THR A 357 36.42 6.70 -20.57
C THR A 357 36.36 6.69 -19.03
N LYS A 358 35.28 7.19 -18.44
CA LYS A 358 35.11 7.10 -16.97
C LYS A 358 35.10 5.66 -16.45
N TRP A 359 34.81 4.67 -17.31
CA TRP A 359 34.84 3.25 -16.94
C TRP A 359 36.25 2.67 -16.89
N ASN A 360 37.29 3.46 -17.21
CA ASN A 360 38.67 3.12 -16.86
C ASN A 360 38.97 3.38 -15.36
N GLU A 361 38.08 4.11 -14.67
CA GLU A 361 38.17 4.34 -13.23
C GLU A 361 37.50 3.21 -12.45
N VAL A 362 38.26 2.55 -11.57
CA VAL A 362 37.78 1.39 -10.80
C VAL A 362 36.62 1.78 -9.87
N PHE A 363 36.63 2.99 -9.32
CA PHE A 363 35.57 3.47 -8.43
C PHE A 363 34.23 3.71 -9.17
N GLU A 364 34.26 4.12 -10.44
CA GLU A 364 33.05 4.31 -11.27
C GLU A 364 32.35 2.97 -11.54
N CYS A 365 33.15 1.94 -11.85
CA CYS A 365 32.69 0.57 -11.97
C CYS A 365 32.04 0.07 -10.67
N PHE A 366 32.66 0.37 -9.53
CA PHE A 366 32.12 -0.02 -8.23
C PHE A 366 30.81 0.70 -7.89
N TYR A 367 30.68 1.99 -8.24
CA TYR A 367 29.41 2.71 -8.08
C TYR A 367 28.29 2.08 -8.90
N ALA A 368 28.56 1.68 -10.14
CA ALA A 368 27.57 1.00 -10.98
C ALA A 368 27.10 -0.33 -10.34
N LEU A 369 28.03 -1.16 -9.89
CA LEU A 369 27.73 -2.46 -9.27
C LEU A 369 27.00 -2.31 -7.93
N SER A 370 27.48 -1.42 -7.06
CA SER A 370 26.90 -1.20 -5.73
C SER A 370 25.50 -0.60 -5.75
N CYS A 371 25.17 0.09 -6.85
CA CYS A 371 23.85 0.66 -7.05
C CYS A 371 22.90 -0.27 -7.81
N LEU A 372 23.36 -1.41 -8.33
CA LEU A 372 22.53 -2.40 -9.01
C LEU A 372 21.59 -3.09 -8.02
N ARG A 373 20.35 -3.36 -8.45
CA ARG A 373 19.30 -4.01 -7.67
C ARG A 373 18.90 -5.33 -8.31
N GLU A 374 18.28 -6.21 -7.53
CA GLU A 374 17.88 -7.57 -7.95
C GLU A 374 16.90 -7.59 -9.13
N ASP A 375 16.18 -6.49 -9.35
CA ASP A 375 15.26 -6.29 -10.46
C ASP A 375 15.95 -5.77 -11.74
N GLY A 376 17.30 -5.68 -11.76
CA GLY A 376 18.08 -5.15 -12.88
C GLY A 376 18.07 -3.62 -12.98
N ASN A 377 17.42 -2.92 -12.05
CA ASN A 377 17.40 -1.47 -11.95
C ASN A 377 18.48 -0.95 -11.00
N PHE A 378 18.54 0.39 -10.84
CA PHE A 378 19.53 1.04 -9.98
C PHE A 378 18.89 1.81 -8.81
N GLN A 379 19.69 2.06 -7.77
CA GLN A 379 19.26 2.85 -6.63
C GLN A 379 18.91 4.30 -7.02
N PRO A 380 17.84 4.88 -6.44
CA PRO A 380 17.45 6.28 -6.69
C PRO A 380 18.39 7.28 -6.00
N ALA A 381 18.40 8.52 -6.50
CA ALA A 381 19.30 9.60 -6.06
C ALA A 381 19.32 9.84 -4.54
N GLY A 382 18.18 9.68 -3.86
CA GLY A 382 18.10 9.86 -2.40
C GLY A 382 18.79 8.77 -1.57
N LEU A 383 19.04 7.59 -2.14
CA LEU A 383 19.64 6.44 -1.46
C LEU A 383 21.16 6.30 -1.72
N VAL A 384 21.66 6.87 -2.83
CA VAL A 384 23.08 6.81 -3.20
C VAL A 384 23.95 7.89 -2.53
N THR A 385 23.35 8.94 -1.97
CA THR A 385 24.09 10.04 -1.31
C THR A 385 24.92 9.58 -0.12
N GLN A 386 24.45 8.57 0.61
CA GLN A 386 25.18 7.99 1.73
C GLN A 386 26.41 7.20 1.25
N MET A 387 26.31 6.50 0.12
CA MET A 387 27.45 5.81 -0.51
C MET A 387 28.56 6.81 -0.88
N PHE A 388 28.20 7.94 -1.51
CA PHE A 388 29.17 9.00 -1.81
C PHE A 388 29.80 9.61 -0.55
N ALA A 389 29.01 9.83 0.51
CA ALA A 389 29.53 10.32 1.77
C ALA A 389 30.54 9.36 2.41
N LYS A 390 30.27 8.04 2.36
CA LYS A 390 31.21 6.99 2.79
C LYS A 390 32.48 6.99 1.95
N MET A 391 32.37 7.11 0.62
CA MET A 391 33.55 7.13 -0.25
C MET A 391 34.44 8.35 0.03
N LYS A 392 33.87 9.55 0.19
CA LYS A 392 34.65 10.74 0.59
C LYS A 392 35.36 10.53 1.93
N TYR A 393 34.73 9.83 2.87
CA TYR A 393 35.37 9.49 4.14
C TYR A 393 36.58 8.59 3.93
N PHE A 394 36.47 7.56 3.09
CA PHE A 394 37.60 6.66 2.79
C PHE A 394 38.75 7.39 2.11
N ILE A 395 38.46 8.23 1.11
CA ILE A 395 39.53 8.99 0.43
C ILE A 395 40.25 9.91 1.42
N ARG A 396 39.51 10.61 2.30
CA ARG A 396 40.11 11.46 3.35
C ARG A 396 40.96 10.65 4.34
N GLY A 397 40.45 9.49 4.76
CA GLY A 397 41.19 8.59 5.64
C GLY A 397 42.48 8.08 5.00
N THR A 398 42.45 7.72 3.72
CA THR A 398 43.62 7.25 2.96
C THR A 398 44.65 8.36 2.76
N VAL A 399 44.22 9.57 2.42
CA VAL A 399 45.10 10.76 2.32
C VAL A 399 45.80 11.03 3.65
N LEU A 400 45.05 10.97 4.77
CA LEU A 400 45.65 11.15 6.09
C LEU A 400 46.64 10.03 6.41
N TYR A 401 46.24 8.78 6.18
CA TYR A 401 47.07 7.61 6.47
C TYR A 401 48.40 7.70 5.71
N GLU A 402 48.34 7.96 4.41
CA GLU A 402 49.53 8.05 3.57
C GLU A 402 50.37 9.28 3.93
N GLY A 403 49.76 10.45 4.08
CA GLY A 403 50.48 11.68 4.41
C GLY A 403 51.26 11.57 5.73
N LEU A 404 50.70 10.88 6.73
CA LEU A 404 51.42 10.60 7.98
C LEU A 404 52.48 9.51 7.83
N LYS A 405 52.26 8.52 6.96
CA LYS A 405 53.22 7.44 6.69
C LYS A 405 54.47 7.93 5.97
N VAL A 406 54.34 8.87 5.03
CA VAL A 406 55.46 9.42 4.25
C VAL A 406 56.10 10.66 4.89
N SER A 407 55.53 11.17 5.98
CA SER A 407 56.02 12.37 6.65
C SER A 407 57.38 12.15 7.32
N THR A 408 58.31 13.06 7.07
CA THR A 408 59.66 13.08 7.68
C THR A 408 59.77 14.02 8.89
N GLY A 409 58.62 14.50 9.41
CA GLY A 409 58.55 15.37 10.60
C GLY A 409 57.55 16.51 10.45
N ASP A 410 57.39 17.07 9.24
CA ASP A 410 56.31 17.99 8.94
C ASP A 410 55.06 17.23 8.47
N HIS A 411 54.22 16.87 9.43
CA HIS A 411 52.97 16.15 9.17
C HIS A 411 51.95 16.99 8.39
N TYR A 412 51.99 18.32 8.53
CA TYR A 412 51.04 19.18 7.82
C TYR A 412 51.38 19.24 6.34
N ALA A 413 52.65 19.53 6.00
CA ALA A 413 53.10 19.60 4.62
C ALA A 413 52.91 18.26 3.88
N ALA A 414 53.21 17.15 4.55
CA ALA A 414 53.06 15.82 3.94
C ALA A 414 51.58 15.49 3.62
N VAL A 415 50.65 15.75 4.56
CA VAL A 415 49.22 15.55 4.30
C VAL A 415 48.70 16.54 3.25
N GLU A 416 49.25 17.76 3.18
CA GLU A 416 48.89 18.75 2.16
C GLU A 416 49.29 18.30 0.76
N CYS A 417 50.51 17.77 0.59
CA CYS A 417 50.95 17.18 -0.67
C CYS A 417 50.01 16.06 -1.13
N GLU A 418 49.67 15.13 -0.25
CA GLU A 418 48.75 14.02 -0.56
C GLU A 418 47.32 14.50 -0.84
N ALA A 419 46.83 15.48 -0.08
CA ALA A 419 45.52 16.08 -0.29
C ALA A 419 45.44 16.81 -1.63
N LEU A 420 46.49 17.51 -2.07
CA LEU A 420 46.52 18.20 -3.35
C LEU A 420 46.44 17.24 -4.55
N ILE A 421 46.93 16.01 -4.42
CA ILE A 421 46.79 14.99 -5.48
C ILE A 421 45.31 14.67 -5.73
N ASN A 422 44.51 14.54 -4.67
CA ASN A 422 43.10 14.13 -4.77
C ASN A 422 42.09 15.28 -4.79
N PHE A 423 42.34 16.37 -4.05
CA PHE A 423 41.33 17.40 -3.76
C PHE A 423 41.45 18.64 -4.64
N ARG A 424 42.50 18.73 -5.47
CA ARG A 424 42.71 19.86 -6.37
C ARG A 424 41.47 20.09 -7.24
N PRO A 425 40.79 21.24 -7.12
CA PRO A 425 39.60 21.51 -7.90
C PRO A 425 39.86 21.45 -9.41
N GLY A 426 38.94 20.84 -10.16
CA GLY A 426 39.03 20.72 -11.62
C GLY A 426 39.94 19.60 -12.13
N ALA A 427 40.66 18.89 -11.24
CA ALA A 427 41.37 17.67 -11.61
C ALA A 427 40.42 16.47 -11.69
N THR A 428 40.66 15.55 -12.64
CA THR A 428 39.98 14.25 -12.64
C THR A 428 40.52 13.41 -11.48
N SER A 429 39.72 13.25 -10.43
CA SER A 429 40.08 12.46 -9.25
C SER A 429 38.86 11.75 -8.66
N PRO A 430 39.05 10.65 -7.92
CA PRO A 430 37.95 9.98 -7.22
C PRO A 430 37.19 10.90 -6.27
N MET A 431 37.90 11.84 -5.60
CA MET A 431 37.25 12.81 -4.72
C MET A 431 36.35 13.78 -5.50
N ASN A 432 36.86 14.38 -6.57
CA ASN A 432 36.10 15.36 -7.35
C ASN A 432 34.90 14.70 -8.04
N GLY A 433 35.07 13.51 -8.63
CA GLY A 433 33.96 12.74 -9.21
C GLY A 433 32.88 12.44 -8.16
N THR A 434 33.28 12.00 -6.97
CA THR A 434 32.35 11.74 -5.86
C THR A 434 31.65 13.00 -5.37
N ILE A 435 32.35 14.13 -5.27
CA ILE A 435 31.77 15.43 -4.87
C ILE A 435 30.76 15.90 -5.92
N ASP A 436 31.08 15.80 -7.21
CA ASP A 436 30.21 16.25 -8.29
C ASP A 436 28.95 15.38 -8.38
N TYR A 437 29.08 14.05 -8.23
CA TYR A 437 27.92 13.16 -8.15
C TYR A 437 27.08 13.37 -6.91
N GLN A 438 27.71 13.60 -5.76
CA GLN A 438 26.97 13.94 -4.56
C GLN A 438 26.28 15.29 -4.68
N ARG A 439 26.92 16.31 -5.30
CA ARG A 439 26.32 17.63 -5.57
C ARG A 439 25.16 17.51 -6.54
N PHE A 440 25.27 16.68 -7.58
CA PHE A 440 24.19 16.44 -8.53
C PHE A 440 23.03 15.66 -7.89
N ALA A 441 23.32 14.57 -7.16
CA ALA A 441 22.31 13.81 -6.42
C ALA A 441 21.64 14.67 -5.33
N SER A 442 22.42 15.55 -4.66
CA SER A 442 21.92 16.47 -3.65
C SER A 442 21.17 17.65 -4.25
N SER A 443 21.55 18.18 -5.42
CA SER A 443 20.82 19.25 -6.10
C SER A 443 19.47 18.76 -6.61
N ILE A 444 19.39 17.51 -7.10
CA ILE A 444 18.12 16.81 -7.36
C ILE A 444 17.30 16.66 -6.06
N ALA A 445 17.96 16.46 -4.91
CA ALA A 445 17.30 16.29 -3.63
C ALA A 445 16.93 17.60 -2.90
N MET A 446 17.63 18.73 -3.18
CA MET A 446 17.58 19.99 -2.42
C MET A 446 17.12 21.23 -3.20
N ASN A 447 16.99 21.21 -4.53
CA ASN A 447 16.48 22.37 -5.29
C ASN A 447 14.96 22.57 -5.09
N THR A 448 14.56 23.06 -3.91
CA THR A 448 13.29 23.78 -3.71
C THR A 448 13.33 24.64 -2.44
N SER A 449 13.86 25.86 -2.56
CA SER A 449 13.39 26.99 -1.76
C SER A 449 13.18 28.17 -2.72
N SER A 450 11.97 28.27 -3.25
CA SER A 450 11.59 29.36 -4.15
C SER A 450 11.07 30.56 -3.34
N PRO A 451 11.20 31.80 -3.86
CA PRO A 451 10.43 32.95 -3.38
C PRO A 451 8.92 32.61 -3.32
N PRO A 452 8.09 33.30 -2.51
CA PRO A 452 6.69 32.94 -2.29
C PRO A 452 5.97 32.76 -3.63
N ALA A 453 5.70 31.50 -3.96
CA ALA A 453 5.20 31.11 -5.27
C ALA A 453 3.67 31.15 -5.35
N THR A 454 3.01 31.38 -4.21
CA THR A 454 1.55 31.47 -4.06
C THR A 454 1.12 32.87 -3.63
N ARG A 455 0.10 33.41 -4.28
CA ARG A 455 -0.63 34.65 -3.90
C ARG A 455 -2.08 34.30 -3.61
N VAL A 456 -2.71 35.03 -2.70
CA VAL A 456 -4.13 34.83 -2.34
C VAL A 456 -4.86 36.17 -2.53
N SER A 457 -6.04 36.14 -3.13
CA SER A 457 -6.88 37.34 -3.25
C SER A 457 -7.31 37.88 -1.89
N SER A 458 -7.71 39.15 -1.84
CA SER A 458 -8.22 39.79 -0.63
C SER A 458 -9.44 39.09 -0.03
N CYS A 459 -10.23 38.37 -0.83
CA CYS A 459 -11.37 37.59 -0.37
C CYS A 459 -11.03 36.15 0.01
N GLY A 460 -9.78 35.69 -0.16
CA GLY A 460 -9.36 34.31 0.13
C GLY A 460 -9.82 33.23 -0.85
N MET A 461 -10.70 33.55 -1.80
CA MET A 461 -11.34 32.58 -2.71
C MET A 461 -10.56 32.30 -4.01
N PHE A 462 -9.55 33.12 -4.33
CA PHE A 462 -8.68 32.90 -5.48
C PHE A 462 -7.25 32.67 -4.99
N ILE A 463 -6.70 31.51 -5.29
CA ILE A 463 -5.35 31.13 -4.91
C ILE A 463 -4.53 30.95 -6.19
N THR A 464 -3.52 31.81 -6.36
CA THR A 464 -2.66 31.84 -7.55
C THR A 464 -1.32 31.21 -7.23
N TYR A 465 -0.90 30.22 -7.99
CA TYR A 465 0.48 29.71 -8.01
C TYR A 465 1.10 29.98 -9.38
N LYS A 466 2.19 30.78 -9.42
CA LYS A 466 2.77 31.31 -10.67
C LYS A 466 1.70 32.01 -11.54
N ASP A 467 1.39 31.47 -12.72
CA ASP A 467 0.39 31.96 -13.67
C ASP A 467 -0.98 31.27 -13.55
N LYS A 468 -1.14 30.31 -12.62
CA LYS A 468 -2.38 29.52 -12.46
C LYS A 468 -3.18 30.02 -11.26
N THR A 469 -4.43 30.42 -11.48
CA THR A 469 -5.35 30.84 -10.41
C THR A 469 -6.49 29.85 -10.28
N LEU A 470 -6.63 29.25 -9.10
CA LEU A 470 -7.76 28.38 -8.77
C LEU A 470 -8.83 29.16 -8.03
N ASP A 471 -10.07 29.07 -8.51
CA ASP A 471 -11.27 29.52 -7.82
C ASP A 471 -11.79 28.39 -6.90
N VAL A 472 -11.76 28.64 -5.59
CA VAL A 472 -12.19 27.66 -4.57
C VAL A 472 -13.68 27.31 -4.72
N SER A 473 -14.52 28.22 -5.22
CA SER A 473 -15.96 27.99 -5.39
C SER A 473 -16.23 27.00 -6.52
N LYS A 474 -15.55 27.18 -7.66
CA LYS A 474 -15.62 26.24 -8.80
C LYS A 474 -15.02 24.89 -8.45
N TRP A 475 -13.93 24.88 -7.68
CA TRP A 475 -13.34 23.65 -7.16
C TRP A 475 -14.35 22.86 -6.30
N ARG A 476 -15.03 23.52 -5.35
CA ARG A 476 -16.08 22.89 -4.53
C ARG A 476 -17.24 22.36 -5.37
N SER A 477 -17.76 23.15 -6.32
CA SER A 477 -18.88 22.72 -7.16
C SER A 477 -18.50 21.55 -8.08
N GLY A 478 -17.28 21.57 -8.62
CA GLY A 478 -16.71 20.48 -9.42
C GLY A 478 -16.60 19.17 -8.64
N LEU A 479 -16.16 19.24 -7.38
CA LEU A 479 -16.10 18.08 -6.50
C LEU A 479 -17.50 17.53 -6.19
N ARG A 480 -18.48 18.38 -5.87
CA ARG A 480 -19.85 17.93 -5.61
C ARG A 480 -20.45 17.23 -6.82
N LYS A 481 -20.32 17.84 -8.01
CA LYS A 481 -20.75 17.24 -9.27
C LYS A 481 -20.10 15.86 -9.50
N ARG A 482 -18.81 15.71 -9.18
CA ARG A 482 -18.13 14.41 -9.26
C ARG A 482 -18.66 13.38 -8.27
N ALA A 483 -18.99 13.77 -7.04
CA ALA A 483 -19.59 12.87 -6.05
C ALA A 483 -20.97 12.37 -6.51
N ASP A 484 -21.79 13.25 -7.08
CA ASP A 484 -23.11 12.90 -7.60
C ASP A 484 -22.99 11.95 -8.82
N GLU A 485 -22.04 12.19 -9.72
CA GLU A 485 -21.73 11.30 -10.85
C GLU A 485 -21.29 9.90 -10.40
N VAL A 486 -20.44 9.80 -9.38
CA VAL A 486 -20.00 8.49 -8.82
C VAL A 486 -21.17 7.73 -8.22
N THR A 487 -22.02 8.40 -7.44
CA THR A 487 -23.20 7.77 -6.82
C THR A 487 -24.09 7.14 -7.89
N LYS A 488 -24.37 7.91 -8.95
CA LYS A 488 -25.19 7.45 -10.06
C LYS A 488 -24.54 6.27 -10.80
N GLU A 489 -23.25 6.35 -11.12
CA GLU A 489 -22.56 5.28 -11.83
C GLU A 489 -22.45 3.99 -11.00
N ILE A 490 -22.29 4.10 -9.67
CA ILE A 490 -22.34 2.93 -8.77
C ILE A 490 -23.73 2.29 -8.76
N ASP A 491 -24.79 3.11 -8.67
CA ASP A 491 -26.18 2.63 -8.69
C ASP A 491 -26.53 1.94 -10.01
N ASP A 492 -26.17 2.56 -11.14
CA ASP A 492 -26.31 1.99 -12.48
C ASP A 492 -25.56 0.64 -12.60
N LEU A 493 -24.32 0.56 -12.10
CA LEU A 493 -23.51 -0.66 -12.14
C LEU A 493 -24.06 -1.77 -11.23
N CYS A 494 -24.72 -1.38 -10.13
CA CYS A 494 -25.41 -2.27 -9.20
C CYS A 494 -26.85 -2.61 -9.66
N LEU A 495 -27.22 -2.28 -10.90
CA LEU A 495 -28.52 -2.60 -11.50
C LEU A 495 -29.71 -2.01 -10.72
N HIS A 496 -29.50 -0.88 -10.01
CA HIS A 496 -30.47 -0.26 -9.11
C HIS A 496 -30.99 -1.21 -8.00
N GLN A 497 -30.23 -2.24 -7.65
CA GLN A 497 -30.58 -3.18 -6.60
C GLN A 497 -29.90 -2.81 -5.27
N THR A 498 -30.68 -2.80 -4.20
CA THR A 498 -30.15 -2.68 -2.84
C THR A 498 -29.72 -4.06 -2.37
N PHE A 499 -28.43 -4.39 -2.48
CA PHE A 499 -27.85 -5.66 -2.02
C PHE A 499 -27.84 -5.82 -0.48
N ASP A 500 -28.66 -5.05 0.25
CA ASP A 500 -28.79 -5.02 1.72
C ASP A 500 -27.45 -5.16 2.45
N LEU A 501 -26.46 -4.38 2.01
CA LEU A 501 -25.13 -4.30 2.61
C LEU A 501 -25.24 -3.73 4.03
N HIS A 502 -25.47 -4.62 4.99
CA HIS A 502 -25.34 -4.34 6.42
C HIS A 502 -23.88 -4.53 6.82
N ILE A 503 -23.19 -3.42 7.08
CA ILE A 503 -21.84 -3.39 7.64
C ILE A 503 -22.04 -3.15 9.14
N PRO A 504 -21.85 -4.16 10.02
CA PRO A 504 -22.00 -3.98 11.45
C PRO A 504 -21.15 -2.82 11.98
N ASP A 505 -21.74 -2.01 12.87
CA ASP A 505 -21.06 -0.86 13.50
C ASP A 505 -19.83 -1.28 14.34
N ASP A 506 -19.74 -2.57 14.67
CA ASP A 506 -18.67 -3.19 15.47
C ASP A 506 -17.65 -3.97 14.63
N ILE A 507 -17.59 -3.79 13.30
CA ILE A 507 -16.51 -4.40 12.50
C ILE A 507 -15.16 -3.94 13.03
N PHE A 508 -14.48 -4.87 13.70
CA PHE A 508 -13.13 -4.68 14.19
C PHE A 508 -12.14 -4.91 13.04
N ASP A 509 -11.47 -3.85 12.60
CA ASP A 509 -10.27 -3.95 11.78
C ASP A 509 -9.04 -3.88 12.69
N ASP A 510 -8.22 -4.93 12.68
CA ASP A 510 -6.92 -4.90 13.34
C ASP A 510 -5.90 -4.18 12.44
N TRP A 511 -5.62 -2.91 12.74
CA TRP A 511 -4.69 -2.09 11.96
C TRP A 511 -3.23 -2.57 12.05
N GLY A 512 -2.89 -3.32 13.12
CA GLY A 512 -1.59 -3.93 13.33
C GLY A 512 -1.38 -5.25 12.58
N ASN A 513 -2.46 -5.86 12.08
CA ASN A 513 -2.38 -7.12 11.36
C ASN A 513 -1.71 -6.93 9.98
N ASP A 514 -0.52 -7.50 9.82
CA ASP A 514 0.32 -7.45 8.63
C ASP A 514 0.31 -8.76 7.82
N ILE A 515 -0.50 -9.75 8.24
CA ILE A 515 -0.59 -11.05 7.57
C ILE A 515 -0.96 -10.84 6.11
N ARG A 516 -0.16 -11.40 5.20
CA ARG A 516 -0.37 -11.26 3.76
C ARG A 516 -1.78 -11.72 3.38
N GLY A 517 -2.45 -10.92 2.57
CA GLY A 517 -3.83 -11.13 2.14
C GLY A 517 -4.90 -10.70 3.16
N TYR A 518 -4.55 -10.32 4.39
CA TYR A 518 -5.54 -9.80 5.34
C TYR A 518 -6.10 -8.44 4.91
N SER A 519 -7.39 -8.24 5.15
CA SER A 519 -8.17 -7.02 4.90
C SER A 519 -9.46 -7.09 5.71
N TRP A 520 -9.96 -5.97 6.22
CA TRP A 520 -11.26 -5.90 6.90
C TRP A 520 -12.42 -6.39 6.02
N THR A 521 -12.27 -6.31 4.69
CA THR A 521 -13.24 -6.83 3.71
C THR A 521 -13.46 -8.35 3.80
N LYS A 522 -12.62 -9.07 4.57
CA LYS A 522 -12.68 -10.53 4.76
C LYS A 522 -13.22 -10.92 6.14
N ASN A 523 -13.56 -9.97 7.01
CA ASN A 523 -14.03 -10.23 8.38
C ASN A 523 -15.55 -10.53 8.41
N ASN A 524 -16.02 -11.23 9.46
CA ASN A 524 -17.43 -11.41 9.88
C ASN A 524 -18.51 -11.38 8.78
N ASN A 525 -18.87 -12.54 8.21
CA ASN A 525 -19.99 -12.73 7.24
C ASN A 525 -19.96 -11.88 5.95
N LEU A 526 -19.05 -10.90 5.81
CA LEU A 526 -18.85 -10.12 4.58
C LEU A 526 -18.49 -10.94 3.33
N PRO A 527 -17.82 -12.11 3.43
CA PRO A 527 -17.59 -12.97 2.26
C PRO A 527 -18.88 -13.45 1.57
N ALA A 528 -20.04 -13.43 2.25
CA ALA A 528 -21.32 -13.76 1.64
C ALA A 528 -21.67 -12.85 0.45
N TYR A 529 -21.20 -11.60 0.46
CA TYR A 529 -21.49 -10.62 -0.59
C TYR A 529 -20.58 -10.73 -1.83
N LYS A 530 -19.47 -11.49 -1.73
CA LYS A 530 -18.37 -11.50 -2.73
C LYS A 530 -18.84 -11.74 -4.17
N ARG A 531 -19.96 -12.45 -4.37
CA ARG A 531 -20.46 -12.81 -5.70
C ARG A 531 -21.95 -12.49 -5.92
N CYS A 532 -22.58 -11.74 -5.01
CA CYS A 532 -23.99 -11.38 -5.15
C CYS A 532 -24.24 -10.52 -6.39
N LEU A 533 -23.36 -9.54 -6.65
CA LEU A 533 -23.44 -8.73 -7.87
C LEU A 533 -23.25 -9.58 -9.13
N LEU A 534 -22.28 -10.50 -9.15
CA LEU A 534 -22.07 -11.41 -10.29
C LEU A 534 -23.29 -12.31 -10.54
N ALA A 535 -23.93 -12.82 -9.48
CA ALA A 535 -25.15 -13.61 -9.59
C ALA A 535 -26.28 -12.79 -10.23
N ALA A 536 -26.59 -11.60 -9.71
CA ALA A 536 -27.61 -10.72 -10.26
C ALA A 536 -27.33 -10.32 -11.73
N MET A 537 -26.05 -10.08 -12.03
CA MET A 537 -25.57 -9.76 -13.37
C MET A 537 -25.77 -10.93 -14.36
N LEU A 538 -25.46 -12.17 -13.97
CA LEU A 538 -25.66 -13.36 -14.79
C LEU A 538 -27.15 -13.72 -14.98
N GLU A 539 -27.99 -13.37 -14.02
CA GLU A 539 -29.44 -13.51 -14.12
C GLU A 539 -30.09 -12.46 -15.03
N THR A 540 -29.39 -11.37 -15.35
CA THR A 540 -29.90 -10.27 -16.18
C THR A 540 -29.56 -10.50 -17.66
N PRO A 541 -30.52 -10.94 -18.51
CA PRO A 541 -30.21 -11.37 -19.87
C PRO A 541 -29.74 -10.23 -20.78
N LYS A 542 -30.11 -8.98 -20.45
CA LYS A 542 -29.72 -7.78 -21.20
C LYS A 542 -28.21 -7.53 -21.17
N LEU A 543 -27.51 -7.97 -20.13
CA LEU A 543 -26.07 -7.77 -19.97
C LEU A 543 -25.23 -8.74 -20.82
N LYS A 544 -25.83 -9.85 -21.29
CA LYS A 544 -25.23 -10.82 -22.20
C LYS A 544 -23.82 -11.32 -21.78
N LEU A 545 -23.57 -11.43 -20.48
CA LEU A 545 -22.24 -11.71 -19.93
C LEU A 545 -21.65 -13.07 -20.31
N GLY A 546 -22.47 -14.02 -20.73
CA GLY A 546 -22.01 -15.31 -21.20
C GLY A 546 -23.14 -16.20 -21.69
N ARG A 547 -22.75 -17.31 -22.30
CA ARG A 547 -23.67 -18.34 -22.84
C ARG A 547 -23.09 -19.72 -22.65
N LEU A 548 -23.96 -20.72 -22.63
CA LEU A 548 -23.54 -22.12 -22.70
C LEU A 548 -23.21 -22.49 -24.14
N ASN A 549 -22.12 -23.23 -24.33
CA ASN A 549 -21.83 -23.88 -25.60
C ASN A 549 -22.66 -25.18 -25.74
N TYR A 550 -22.59 -25.82 -26.92
CA TYR A 550 -23.31 -27.08 -27.18
C TYR A 550 -22.87 -28.26 -26.28
N ALA A 551 -21.72 -28.15 -25.60
CA ALA A 551 -21.20 -29.12 -24.65
C ALA A 551 -21.61 -28.83 -23.19
N GLY A 552 -22.41 -27.79 -22.94
CA GLY A 552 -22.82 -27.37 -21.59
C GLY A 552 -21.76 -26.60 -20.81
N GLU A 553 -20.66 -26.19 -21.45
CA GLU A 553 -19.62 -25.36 -20.82
C GLU A 553 -20.00 -23.89 -20.90
N PHE A 554 -19.77 -23.17 -19.80
CA PHE A 554 -20.07 -21.75 -19.73
C PHE A 554 -18.94 -20.93 -20.34
N LYS A 555 -19.26 -20.08 -21.32
CA LYS A 555 -18.32 -19.17 -21.96
C LYS A 555 -18.75 -17.72 -21.78
N PHE A 556 -17.87 -16.92 -21.18
CA PHE A 556 -18.07 -15.48 -21.04
C PHE A 556 -18.04 -14.76 -22.40
N ASP A 557 -18.84 -13.70 -22.50
CA ASP A 557 -18.74 -12.72 -23.58
C ASP A 557 -17.68 -11.67 -23.22
N ILE A 558 -16.56 -11.73 -23.93
CA ILE A 558 -15.38 -10.90 -23.65
C ILE A 558 -15.68 -9.40 -23.82
N ALA A 559 -16.56 -9.02 -24.75
CA ALA A 559 -16.89 -7.62 -24.99
C ALA A 559 -17.72 -7.04 -23.84
N SER A 560 -18.73 -7.78 -23.36
CA SER A 560 -19.52 -7.41 -22.19
C SER A 560 -18.68 -7.30 -20.92
N LEU A 561 -17.68 -8.17 -20.75
CA LEU A 561 -16.73 -8.06 -19.63
C LEU A 561 -15.90 -6.78 -19.70
N TRP A 562 -15.37 -6.42 -20.88
CA TRP A 562 -14.62 -5.17 -21.06
C TRP A 562 -15.49 -3.92 -20.83
N GLU A 563 -16.76 -3.95 -21.26
CA GLU A 563 -17.70 -2.86 -20.98
C GLU A 563 -17.86 -2.64 -19.47
N PHE A 564 -17.97 -3.73 -18.69
CA PHE A 564 -18.01 -3.65 -17.23
C PHE A 564 -16.72 -3.09 -16.64
N ILE A 565 -15.55 -3.55 -17.10
CA ILE A 565 -14.25 -3.04 -16.63
C ILE A 565 -14.13 -1.54 -16.91
N HIS A 566 -14.56 -1.05 -18.08
CA HIS A 566 -14.50 0.38 -18.39
C HIS A 566 -15.42 1.24 -17.53
N LYS A 567 -16.59 0.72 -17.13
CA LYS A 567 -17.44 1.39 -16.12
C LYS A 567 -16.74 1.43 -14.76
N CYS A 568 -16.08 0.34 -14.36
CA CYS A 568 -15.30 0.32 -13.12
C CYS A 568 -14.10 1.28 -13.17
N ASP A 569 -13.36 1.34 -14.27
CA ASP A 569 -12.25 2.28 -14.50
C ASP A 569 -12.72 3.74 -14.30
N SER A 570 -13.89 4.05 -14.85
CA SER A 570 -14.52 5.37 -14.77
C SER A 570 -14.90 5.72 -13.33
N ILE A 571 -15.49 4.79 -12.58
CA ILE A 571 -15.84 4.97 -11.16
C ILE A 571 -14.56 5.09 -10.31
N ASN A 572 -13.58 4.22 -10.53
CA ASN A 572 -12.33 4.16 -9.78
C ASN A 572 -11.53 5.46 -9.92
N GLU A 573 -11.43 6.01 -11.15
CA GLU A 573 -10.79 7.30 -11.42
C GLU A 573 -11.47 8.45 -10.65
N LYS A 574 -12.81 8.48 -10.62
CA LYS A 574 -13.54 9.51 -9.88
C LYS A 574 -13.41 9.36 -8.36
N LEU A 575 -13.48 8.14 -7.84
CA LEU A 575 -13.21 7.85 -6.43
C LEU A 575 -11.79 8.26 -6.03
N ALA A 576 -10.81 8.01 -6.89
CA ALA A 576 -9.43 8.43 -6.69
C ALA A 576 -9.33 9.96 -6.60
N LEU A 577 -9.98 10.70 -7.50
CA LEU A 577 -10.01 12.17 -7.49
C LEU A 577 -10.71 12.70 -6.23
N LEU A 578 -11.88 12.19 -5.87
CA LEU A 578 -12.60 12.60 -4.66
C LEU A 578 -11.74 12.36 -3.42
N CYS A 579 -11.17 11.17 -3.27
CA CYS A 579 -10.28 10.86 -2.15
C CYS A 579 -9.05 11.79 -2.12
N PHE A 580 -8.42 12.03 -3.27
CA PHE A 580 -7.23 12.88 -3.37
C PHE A 580 -7.51 14.33 -2.96
N PHE A 581 -8.69 14.87 -3.30
CA PHE A 581 -9.02 16.27 -3.05
C PHE A 581 -9.70 16.53 -1.69
N THR A 582 -10.42 15.55 -1.14
CA THR A 582 -11.33 15.78 0.00
C THR A 582 -10.93 15.11 1.31
N ALA A 583 -10.10 14.07 1.32
CA ALA A 583 -9.79 13.34 2.56
C ALA A 583 -8.85 14.10 3.53
N GLY A 584 -8.15 15.12 3.03
CA GLY A 584 -7.21 15.94 3.78
C GLY A 584 -6.26 16.70 2.86
N GLN A 585 -5.14 17.18 3.42
CA GLN A 585 -4.04 17.71 2.62
C GLN A 585 -3.53 16.67 1.62
N THR A 586 -3.22 17.11 0.41
CA THR A 586 -2.90 16.18 -0.69
C THR A 586 -1.53 15.52 -0.49
N PRO A 587 -1.42 14.18 -0.57
CA PRO A 587 -0.14 13.49 -0.59
C PRO A 587 0.54 13.55 -1.96
N ARG A 588 1.76 13.03 -2.10
CA ARG A 588 2.36 12.93 -3.43
C ARG A 588 1.60 11.90 -4.24
N VAL A 589 1.43 12.14 -5.54
CA VAL A 589 0.72 11.21 -6.44
C VAL A 589 1.33 9.81 -6.37
N SER A 590 2.66 9.70 -6.35
CA SER A 590 3.35 8.41 -6.25
C SER A 590 3.04 7.66 -4.95
N GLU A 591 2.86 8.38 -3.83
CA GLU A 591 2.48 7.81 -2.53
C GLU A 591 0.99 7.44 -2.52
N PHE A 592 0.14 8.28 -3.13
CA PHE A 592 -1.31 8.09 -3.21
C PHE A 592 -1.71 6.86 -4.04
N ILE A 593 -1.09 6.68 -5.20
CA ILE A 593 -1.43 5.55 -6.09
C ILE A 593 -0.95 4.19 -5.54
N GLU A 594 -0.24 4.18 -4.41
CA GLU A 594 0.20 2.97 -3.70
C GLU A 594 -0.85 2.41 -2.74
N HIS A 595 -2.03 3.03 -2.63
CA HIS A 595 -3.03 2.58 -1.68
C HIS A 595 -3.51 1.15 -1.95
N LYS A 596 -3.45 0.34 -0.88
CA LYS A 596 -3.80 -1.08 -0.86
C LYS A 596 -4.88 -1.31 0.17
N TYR A 597 -5.90 -2.06 -0.22
CA TYR A 597 -6.97 -2.46 0.69
C TYR A 597 -6.73 -3.83 1.33
N ALA A 598 -5.78 -4.61 0.80
CA ALA A 598 -5.34 -5.88 1.38
C ALA A 598 -3.81 -5.93 1.52
N ASN A 599 -3.35 -6.63 2.57
CA ASN A 599 -1.93 -6.80 2.83
C ASN A 599 -1.26 -7.58 1.69
N SER A 600 -0.06 -7.15 1.29
CA SER A 600 0.77 -7.79 0.26
C SER A 600 2.20 -7.91 0.79
N THR A 601 3.23 -7.93 -0.07
CA THR A 601 4.63 -7.76 0.34
C THR A 601 4.87 -6.48 1.14
N LYS A 602 4.06 -5.45 0.91
CA LYS A 602 3.89 -4.33 1.85
C LYS A 602 2.50 -4.39 2.49
N PRO A 603 2.36 -4.13 3.81
CA PRO A 603 1.05 -4.16 4.44
C PRO A 603 0.12 -3.07 3.86
N ARG A 604 -1.17 -3.26 4.06
CA ARG A 604 -2.22 -2.39 3.51
C ARG A 604 -2.13 -0.98 4.09
N THR A 605 -2.82 -0.08 3.40
CA THR A 605 -2.84 1.36 3.70
C THR A 605 -4.25 1.93 3.74
N ILE A 606 -5.27 1.06 3.70
CA ILE A 606 -6.67 1.42 3.86
C ILE A 606 -7.21 0.62 5.04
N PHE A 607 -7.84 1.32 5.96
CA PHE A 607 -8.33 0.77 7.21
C PHE A 607 -9.75 1.21 7.50
N MET A 608 -10.46 0.40 8.27
CA MET A 608 -11.80 0.71 8.79
C MET A 608 -11.70 1.03 10.28
N ASP A 609 -12.35 2.10 10.74
CA ASP A 609 -12.50 2.38 12.17
C ASP A 609 -13.85 3.05 12.39
N ARG A 610 -14.73 2.39 13.18
CA ARG A 610 -16.11 2.74 13.58
C ARG A 610 -16.91 3.62 12.59
N ASP A 611 -16.50 4.86 12.42
CA ASP A 611 -17.25 5.92 11.73
C ASP A 611 -16.80 6.18 10.27
N GLY A 612 -15.77 5.52 9.74
CA GLY A 612 -15.35 5.77 8.36
C GLY A 612 -14.01 5.17 7.91
N ILE A 613 -13.76 5.27 6.60
CA ILE A 613 -12.56 4.73 5.96
C ILE A 613 -11.38 5.68 6.20
N TRP A 614 -10.23 5.09 6.51
CA TRP A 614 -8.97 5.80 6.68
C TRP A 614 -7.94 5.33 5.65
N PHE A 615 -7.25 6.29 5.05
CA PHE A 615 -6.08 6.05 4.21
C PHE A 615 -4.83 6.43 5.00
N VAL A 616 -3.79 5.61 4.94
CA VAL A 616 -2.54 5.83 5.68
C VAL A 616 -1.36 5.77 4.74
N ILE A 617 -0.65 6.88 4.60
CA ILE A 617 0.58 6.92 3.80
C ILE A 617 1.75 6.47 4.68
N ARG A 618 2.57 5.55 4.16
CA ARG A 618 3.83 5.08 4.78
C ARG A 618 5.01 5.79 4.11
N ARG A 619 5.93 6.37 4.88
CA ARG A 619 6.89 7.37 4.36
C ARG A 619 8.34 6.89 4.37
N GLY A 620 8.77 6.22 3.30
CA GLY A 620 10.15 5.72 3.16
C GLY A 620 11.30 6.72 3.30
N LYS A 621 11.10 8.02 3.03
CA LYS A 621 12.19 9.02 2.99
C LYS A 621 12.71 9.42 4.40
N ILE A 622 11.89 9.31 5.43
CA ILE A 622 12.27 9.63 6.83
C ILE A 622 12.59 8.36 7.62
N GLU A 623 12.01 7.23 7.23
CA GLU A 623 12.20 5.92 7.83
C GLU A 623 13.68 5.49 7.82
N ASN A 624 14.44 5.86 6.79
CA ASN A 624 15.89 5.61 6.72
C ASN A 624 16.74 6.53 7.64
N ILE A 625 16.17 7.64 8.12
CA ILE A 625 16.86 8.59 9.02
C ILE A 625 16.50 8.30 10.49
N ILE A 626 15.28 7.82 10.74
CA ILE A 626 14.73 7.59 12.09
C ILE A 626 14.73 6.11 12.47
N GLU A 627 15.03 5.21 11.53
CA GLU A 627 14.98 3.73 11.66
C GLU A 627 13.59 3.21 12.09
N LYS A 628 12.52 3.97 11.81
CA LYS A 628 11.14 3.66 12.22
C LYS A 628 10.11 4.08 11.17
N GLU A 629 9.13 3.21 10.92
CA GLU A 629 7.98 3.47 10.03
C GLU A 629 7.22 4.74 10.45
N THR A 630 6.90 5.62 9.49
CA THR A 630 6.11 6.84 9.74
C THR A 630 4.77 6.74 9.03
N PHE A 631 3.69 6.96 9.77
CA PHE A 631 2.32 6.84 9.29
C PHE A 631 1.63 8.20 9.23
N LEU A 632 1.00 8.50 8.09
CA LEU A 632 0.22 9.72 7.88
C LEU A 632 -1.23 9.35 7.54
N PRO A 633 -2.11 9.25 8.55
CA PRO A 633 -3.52 8.93 8.34
C PRO A 633 -4.31 10.16 7.84
N ILE A 634 -5.21 9.91 6.88
CA ILE A 634 -6.23 10.84 6.39
C ILE A 634 -7.59 10.14 6.42
N LYS A 635 -8.59 10.80 7.00
CA LYS A 635 -9.95 10.26 7.17
C LYS A 635 -10.82 10.66 5.98
N CYS A 636 -11.58 9.72 5.43
CA CYS A 636 -12.58 10.02 4.40
C CYS A 636 -13.88 10.54 5.02
N TYR A 637 -14.54 11.47 4.34
CA TYR A 637 -15.87 11.90 4.73
C TYR A 637 -16.89 10.73 4.58
N PRO A 638 -18.02 10.75 5.30
CA PRO A 638 -18.92 9.60 5.39
C PRO A 638 -19.47 9.09 4.05
N GLU A 639 -19.90 10.00 3.17
CA GLU A 639 -20.46 9.64 1.85
C GLU A 639 -19.40 8.96 0.96
N LEU A 640 -18.15 9.46 0.93
CA LEU A 640 -17.05 8.77 0.23
C LEU A 640 -16.69 7.43 0.87
N SER A 641 -16.69 7.35 2.20
CA SER A 641 -16.46 6.08 2.90
C SER A 641 -17.48 5.03 2.45
N ARG A 642 -18.76 5.41 2.35
CA ARG A 642 -19.83 4.52 1.89
C ARG A 642 -19.63 4.09 0.43
N MET A 643 -19.27 5.01 -0.45
CA MET A 643 -18.96 4.68 -1.86
C MET A 643 -17.81 3.67 -1.97
N ILE A 644 -16.72 3.88 -1.21
CA ILE A 644 -15.55 2.98 -1.19
C ILE A 644 -15.92 1.61 -0.60
N GLN A 645 -16.74 1.56 0.44
CA GLN A 645 -17.23 0.32 1.03
C GLN A 645 -18.05 -0.49 0.01
N ILE A 646 -19.03 0.13 -0.66
CA ILE A 646 -19.83 -0.51 -1.70
C ILE A 646 -18.92 -1.04 -2.82
N TYR A 647 -17.98 -0.20 -3.26
CA TYR A 647 -17.05 -0.56 -4.31
C TYR A 647 -16.16 -1.75 -3.91
N LEU A 648 -15.60 -1.77 -2.71
CA LEU A 648 -14.72 -2.85 -2.25
C LEU A 648 -15.44 -4.16 -1.93
N LEU A 649 -16.68 -4.10 -1.43
CA LEU A 649 -17.44 -5.29 -1.00
C LEU A 649 -18.25 -5.94 -2.13
N LEU A 650 -18.78 -5.14 -3.08
CA LEU A 650 -19.63 -5.65 -4.16
C LEU A 650 -18.98 -5.61 -5.54
N ILE A 651 -18.41 -4.46 -5.93
CA ILE A 651 -17.94 -4.25 -7.30
C ILE A 651 -16.57 -4.90 -7.52
N ARG A 652 -15.61 -4.59 -6.65
CA ARG A 652 -14.21 -5.03 -6.75
C ARG A 652 -14.05 -6.55 -6.82
N PRO A 653 -14.81 -7.38 -6.08
CA PRO A 653 -14.72 -8.83 -6.22
C PRO A 653 -15.08 -9.34 -7.61
N VAL A 654 -16.17 -8.82 -8.21
CA VAL A 654 -16.61 -9.17 -9.56
C VAL A 654 -15.61 -8.68 -10.59
N GLU A 655 -15.15 -7.44 -10.43
CA GLU A 655 -14.14 -6.81 -11.28
C GLU A 655 -12.85 -7.63 -11.30
N ALA A 656 -12.35 -8.06 -10.14
CA ALA A 656 -11.18 -8.93 -10.06
C ALA A 656 -11.41 -10.27 -10.79
N GLU A 657 -12.55 -10.92 -10.58
CA GLU A 657 -12.89 -12.18 -11.26
C GLU A 657 -12.93 -12.01 -12.79
N PHE A 658 -13.49 -10.91 -13.30
CA PHE A 658 -13.49 -10.60 -14.74
C PHE A 658 -12.10 -10.29 -15.27
N VAL A 659 -11.27 -9.54 -14.54
CA VAL A 659 -9.87 -9.32 -14.93
C VAL A 659 -9.13 -10.65 -15.06
N LYS A 660 -9.35 -11.59 -14.15
CA LYS A 660 -8.75 -12.93 -14.21
C LYS A 660 -9.23 -13.76 -15.40
N ILE A 661 -10.45 -13.54 -15.89
CA ILE A 661 -10.96 -14.20 -17.09
C ILE A 661 -10.39 -13.55 -18.36
N LEU A 662 -10.29 -12.21 -18.36
CA LEU A 662 -9.83 -11.41 -19.49
C LEU A 662 -8.31 -11.41 -19.67
N GLN A 663 -7.59 -11.56 -18.56
CA GLN A 663 -6.14 -11.41 -18.46
C GLN A 663 -5.56 -12.60 -17.67
N ASP A 664 -4.32 -12.44 -17.21
CA ASP A 664 -3.63 -13.42 -16.39
C ASP A 664 -3.79 -13.15 -14.88
N ASP A 665 -3.19 -14.04 -14.10
CA ASP A 665 -3.06 -13.99 -12.65
C ASP A 665 -2.41 -12.72 -12.12
N MET A 666 -1.48 -12.16 -12.90
CA MET A 666 -0.77 -10.96 -12.51
C MET A 666 -1.71 -9.75 -12.41
N HIS A 667 -2.59 -9.60 -13.39
CA HIS A 667 -3.61 -8.55 -13.38
C HIS A 667 -4.67 -8.81 -12.30
N TYR A 668 -5.04 -10.08 -12.07
CA TYR A 668 -5.93 -10.46 -10.97
C TYR A 668 -5.40 -10.01 -9.61
N HIS A 669 -4.12 -10.27 -9.31
CA HIS A 669 -3.51 -9.89 -8.04
C HIS A 669 -3.49 -8.40 -7.81
N VAL A 670 -3.26 -7.60 -8.86
CA VAL A 670 -3.34 -6.15 -8.76
C VAL A 670 -4.70 -5.71 -8.21
N TYR A 671 -5.78 -6.32 -8.69
CA TYR A 671 -7.16 -6.01 -8.27
C TYR A 671 -7.49 -6.58 -6.88
N LYS A 672 -6.77 -7.61 -6.42
CA LYS A 672 -6.91 -8.17 -5.07
C LYS A 672 -6.18 -7.36 -3.98
N GLU A 673 -5.24 -6.51 -4.37
CA GLU A 673 -4.36 -5.79 -3.43
C GLU A 673 -4.54 -4.28 -3.48
N TYR A 674 -4.52 -3.70 -4.69
CA TYR A 674 -4.51 -2.25 -4.90
C TYR A 674 -5.92 -1.71 -5.07
N LEU A 675 -6.15 -0.50 -4.54
CA LEU A 675 -7.44 0.17 -4.74
C LEU A 675 -7.50 0.88 -6.09
N TRP A 676 -6.41 1.45 -6.59
CA TRP A 676 -6.42 2.29 -7.77
C TRP A 676 -6.00 1.51 -9.03
N THR A 677 -6.97 1.21 -9.87
CA THR A 677 -6.80 0.38 -11.06
C THR A 677 -7.48 0.98 -12.27
N LYS A 678 -6.88 0.78 -13.45
CA LYS A 678 -7.44 1.20 -14.74
C LYS A 678 -7.00 0.26 -15.85
N GLY A 679 -7.95 -0.19 -16.68
CA GLY A 679 -7.68 -1.03 -17.85
C GLY A 679 -6.94 -2.32 -17.49
N CYS A 680 -7.45 -3.04 -16.49
CA CYS A 680 -6.84 -4.25 -15.93
C CYS A 680 -5.46 -4.06 -15.24
N LYS A 681 -4.90 -2.84 -15.20
CA LYS A 681 -3.59 -2.56 -14.57
C LYS A 681 -3.72 -1.60 -13.39
N ARG A 682 -2.63 -1.42 -12.64
CA ARG A 682 -2.55 -0.38 -11.60
C ARG A 682 -2.52 1.00 -12.26
N VAL A 683 -3.21 1.97 -11.68
CA VAL A 683 -3.11 3.36 -12.12
C VAL A 683 -1.66 3.84 -11.99
N THR A 684 -1.10 4.34 -13.08
CA THR A 684 0.26 4.91 -13.06
C THR A 684 0.23 6.36 -12.53
N PRO A 685 1.36 6.88 -12.02
CA PRO A 685 1.41 8.28 -11.61
C PRO A 685 1.02 9.22 -12.74
N GLU A 686 1.36 8.88 -13.98
CA GLU A 686 1.05 9.70 -15.14
C GLU A 686 -0.45 9.74 -15.44
N GLN A 687 -1.12 8.59 -15.40
CA GLN A 687 -2.56 8.53 -15.53
C GLN A 687 -3.26 9.39 -14.48
N MET A 688 -2.83 9.31 -13.21
CA MET A 688 -3.41 10.14 -12.14
C MET A 688 -3.11 11.63 -12.33
N ARG A 689 -1.91 12.00 -12.79
CA ARG A 689 -1.58 13.40 -13.11
C ARG A 689 -2.48 13.96 -14.21
N LEU A 690 -2.72 13.17 -15.26
CA LEU A 690 -3.63 13.52 -16.33
C LEU A 690 -5.07 13.65 -15.84
N SER A 691 -5.54 12.76 -14.96
CA SER A 691 -6.87 12.85 -14.35
C SER A 691 -7.04 14.12 -13.52
N ILE A 692 -6.04 14.49 -12.71
CA ILE A 692 -6.04 15.73 -11.91
C ILE A 692 -6.05 16.96 -12.82
N LEU A 693 -5.21 16.99 -13.86
CA LEU A 693 -5.17 18.09 -14.82
C LEU A 693 -6.51 18.23 -15.55
N LYS A 694 -7.10 17.13 -16.01
CA LYS A 694 -8.41 17.11 -16.67
C LYS A 694 -9.50 17.60 -15.74
N PHE A 695 -9.49 17.19 -14.48
CA PHE A 695 -10.45 17.68 -13.50
C PHE A 695 -10.33 19.20 -13.31
N ASN A 696 -9.12 19.70 -13.06
CA ASN A 696 -8.90 21.13 -12.85
C ASN A 696 -9.26 21.95 -14.10
N THR A 697 -8.97 21.44 -15.30
CA THR A 697 -9.30 22.13 -16.56
C THR A 697 -10.81 22.16 -16.78
N ASN A 698 -11.48 21.02 -16.63
CA ASN A 698 -12.88 20.88 -17.03
C ASN A 698 -13.87 21.43 -16.00
N TYR A 699 -13.50 21.40 -14.71
CA TYR A 699 -14.40 21.78 -13.62
C TYR A 699 -13.97 23.05 -12.91
N CYS A 700 -12.67 23.38 -12.94
CA CYS A 700 -12.14 24.55 -12.23
C CYS A 700 -11.64 25.65 -13.18
N ASP A 701 -11.80 25.49 -14.51
CA ASP A 701 -11.31 26.39 -15.55
C ASP A 701 -9.80 26.71 -15.43
N VAL A 702 -8.98 25.80 -14.88
CA VAL A 702 -7.54 26.02 -14.69
C VAL A 702 -6.71 24.80 -15.09
N ALA A 703 -5.74 25.02 -15.97
CA ALA A 703 -4.77 24.00 -16.37
C ALA A 703 -3.67 23.81 -15.30
N ALA A 704 -4.06 23.39 -14.10
CA ALA A 704 -3.16 23.12 -12.98
C ALA A 704 -2.90 21.61 -12.86
N GLY A 705 -1.63 21.23 -12.98
CA GLY A 705 -1.18 19.86 -12.72
C GLY A 705 -1.01 19.58 -11.24
N THR A 706 -0.45 18.40 -10.93
CA THR A 706 -0.36 17.91 -9.54
C THR A 706 0.61 18.69 -8.67
N GLN A 707 1.69 19.22 -9.25
CA GLN A 707 2.66 20.03 -8.52
C GLN A 707 2.08 21.40 -8.17
N GLU A 708 1.43 22.05 -9.14
CA GLU A 708 0.75 23.33 -8.96
C GLU A 708 -0.36 23.20 -7.93
N TYR A 709 -1.21 22.17 -8.09
CA TYR A 709 -2.33 21.93 -7.18
C TYR A 709 -1.87 21.66 -5.74
N ARG A 710 -0.77 20.91 -5.53
CA ARG A 710 -0.24 20.69 -4.19
C ARG A 710 0.13 22.01 -3.49
N GLN A 711 0.76 22.94 -4.20
CA GLN A 711 1.13 24.25 -3.65
C GLN A 711 -0.12 25.08 -3.33
N ILE A 712 -1.13 25.02 -4.21
CA ILE A 712 -2.44 25.64 -3.98
C ILE A 712 -3.13 25.05 -2.75
N CYS A 713 -3.10 23.72 -2.58
CA CYS A 713 -3.70 22.99 -1.45
C CYS A 713 -3.04 23.33 -0.10
N VAL A 714 -1.72 23.45 -0.06
CA VAL A 714 -1.00 23.94 1.14
C VAL A 714 -1.46 25.37 1.47
N GLN A 715 -1.60 26.23 0.46
CA GLN A 715 -2.08 27.59 0.66
C GLN A 715 -3.56 27.65 1.05
N MET A 716 -4.41 26.72 0.59
CA MET A 716 -5.80 26.56 1.06
C MET A 716 -5.81 26.25 2.56
N GLY A 717 -4.98 25.30 3.02
CA GLY A 717 -4.83 24.99 4.44
C GLY A 717 -4.50 26.22 5.27
N ARG A 718 -3.49 27.00 4.84
CA ARG A 718 -3.11 28.25 5.51
C ARG A 718 -4.20 29.32 5.48
N THR A 719 -4.92 29.43 4.37
CA THR A 719 -5.91 30.51 4.16
C THR A 719 -7.23 30.25 4.89
N PHE A 720 -7.66 28.99 4.96
CA PHE A 720 -8.96 28.62 5.53
C PHE A 720 -8.86 28.03 6.92
N LEU A 721 -7.82 27.25 7.22
CA LEU A 721 -7.68 26.52 8.48
C LEU A 721 -6.68 27.19 9.45
N GLY A 722 -5.58 27.76 8.94
CA GLY A 722 -4.53 28.37 9.75
C GLY A 722 -3.45 27.38 10.21
N SER A 723 -2.81 27.64 11.34
CA SER A 723 -1.97 26.64 12.05
C SER A 723 -2.83 25.79 13.01
N GLU A 724 -2.40 24.60 13.41
CA GLU A 724 -3.17 23.79 14.39
C GLU A 724 -3.43 24.59 15.68
N PHE A 725 -2.54 25.50 16.07
CA PHE A 725 -2.69 26.41 17.21
C PHE A 725 -3.96 27.29 17.12
N GLU A 726 -4.41 27.64 15.92
CA GLU A 726 -5.64 28.42 15.67
C GLU A 726 -6.89 27.53 15.59
N ILE A 727 -6.71 26.20 15.61
CA ILE A 727 -7.76 25.16 15.65
C ILE A 727 -7.91 24.61 17.09
N ASN A 728 -6.80 24.44 17.84
CA ASN A 728 -6.71 24.11 19.28
C ASN A 728 -5.24 24.23 19.80
N GLU A 729 -5.01 24.75 21.01
CA GLU A 729 -3.67 25.05 21.58
C GLU A 729 -2.78 23.81 21.85
N HIS A 730 -1.99 23.31 20.89
CA HIS A 730 -1.04 22.20 21.14
C HIS A 730 0.25 22.26 20.27
N ASP A 731 1.35 21.67 20.78
CA ASP A 731 2.73 21.77 20.25
C ASP A 731 3.06 21.09 18.90
N ILE A 732 2.13 20.34 18.29
CA ILE A 732 2.37 19.58 17.04
C ILE A 732 1.38 20.11 15.99
N ASP A 733 1.84 20.35 14.75
CA ASP A 733 0.99 20.77 13.62
C ASP A 733 0.69 19.58 12.68
N ALA A 734 -0.43 18.90 12.93
CA ALA A 734 -0.94 17.77 12.17
C ALA A 734 -1.37 18.17 10.75
N LEU A 735 -1.77 19.42 10.51
CA LEU A 735 -2.10 19.94 9.17
C LEU A 735 -0.83 20.03 8.30
N ALA A 736 0.26 20.58 8.85
CA ALA A 736 1.57 20.57 8.21
C ALA A 736 2.09 19.14 8.01
N THR A 737 1.82 18.24 8.95
CA THR A 737 2.23 16.83 8.90
C THR A 737 1.48 16.04 7.83
N GLN A 738 0.17 16.24 7.63
CA GLN A 738 -0.59 15.65 6.51
C GLN A 738 -0.07 16.12 5.15
N ALA A 739 0.39 17.38 5.04
CA ALA A 739 1.07 17.90 3.85
C ALA A 739 2.54 17.42 3.72
N GLY A 740 3.02 16.58 4.64
CA GLY A 740 4.36 15.99 4.60
C GLY A 740 5.48 16.93 5.05
N HIS A 741 5.20 18.00 5.79
CA HIS A 741 6.23 18.84 6.42
C HIS A 741 6.65 18.26 7.78
N THR A 742 7.94 18.29 8.10
CA THR A 742 8.49 17.78 9.37
C THR A 742 8.60 18.88 10.41
N ILE A 743 7.95 18.70 11.56
CA ILE A 743 8.22 19.45 12.80
C ILE A 743 8.73 18.47 13.85
N ALA A 744 9.68 18.94 14.66
CA ALA A 744 10.53 18.16 15.54
C ALA A 744 9.76 17.30 16.57
N MET A 745 10.36 16.14 16.81
CA MET A 745 9.96 15.03 17.66
C MET A 745 9.95 15.38 19.16
N SER A 746 8.84 15.09 19.85
CA SER A 746 8.85 15.03 21.32
C SER A 746 7.90 13.97 21.94
N ARG A 747 6.83 13.51 21.27
CA ARG A 747 5.89 12.53 21.88
C ARG A 747 5.93 11.10 21.37
N LEU A 748 6.82 10.76 20.43
CA LEU A 748 6.93 9.43 19.80
C LEU A 748 7.51 8.31 20.69
N ARG A 749 7.54 8.48 22.03
CA ARG A 749 8.21 7.53 22.95
C ARG A 749 7.31 6.70 23.86
N TYR A 750 6.01 6.93 23.97
CA TYR A 750 5.19 6.16 24.93
C TYR A 750 3.74 5.96 24.46
N ALA A 751 3.48 4.91 23.67
CA ALA A 751 2.19 4.19 23.57
C ALA A 751 2.24 3.20 22.39
N LEU A 752 2.61 1.95 22.65
CA LEU A 752 2.28 0.84 21.73
C LEU A 752 0.96 0.27 22.20
N GLU A 753 -0.13 0.59 21.51
CA GLU A 753 -1.46 0.07 21.79
C GLU A 753 -1.73 -1.18 20.95
N PHE A 754 -2.28 -2.23 21.57
CA PHE A 754 -2.61 -3.48 20.88
C PHE A 754 -3.67 -3.22 19.78
N GLY A 755 -3.39 -3.68 18.55
CA GLY A 755 -4.29 -3.51 17.39
C GLY A 755 -4.19 -2.17 16.64
N LYS A 756 -3.20 -1.31 16.97
CA LYS A 756 -2.96 -0.01 16.30
C LYS A 756 -1.60 0.01 15.57
N LEU A 757 -1.40 1.02 14.71
CA LEU A 757 -0.16 1.17 13.95
C LEU A 757 1.03 1.48 14.89
N PRO A 758 2.24 0.93 14.63
CA PRO A 758 3.42 1.26 15.41
C PRO A 758 3.64 2.77 15.45
N SER A 759 3.96 3.32 16.63
CA SER A 759 4.27 4.76 16.79
C SER A 759 3.10 5.73 16.57
N MET A 760 1.86 5.22 16.47
CA MET A 760 0.62 5.99 16.35
C MET A 760 -0.30 5.73 17.56
N SER A 761 -0.40 6.68 18.49
CA SER A 761 -1.34 6.58 19.62
C SER A 761 -2.77 6.91 19.21
N SER A 762 -3.76 6.47 20.00
CA SER A 762 -5.18 6.81 19.76
C SER A 762 -5.43 8.33 19.72
N ASP A 763 -4.78 9.08 20.60
CA ASP A 763 -4.84 10.55 20.61
C ASP A 763 -4.31 11.18 19.31
N LEU A 764 -3.23 10.61 18.75
CA LEU A 764 -2.62 11.12 17.51
C LEU A 764 -3.50 10.81 16.30
N LEU A 765 -4.09 9.60 16.23
CA LEU A 765 -5.04 9.25 15.19
C LEU A 765 -6.28 10.16 15.21
N LEU A 766 -6.84 10.42 16.41
CA LEU A 766 -7.98 11.33 16.57
C LEU A 766 -7.63 12.78 16.17
N ARG A 767 -6.39 13.23 16.39
CA ARG A 767 -5.92 14.54 15.88
C ARG A 767 -5.97 14.60 14.36
N PHE A 768 -5.41 13.60 13.68
CA PHE A 768 -5.49 13.51 12.22
C PHE A 768 -6.95 13.47 11.73
N GLY A 769 -7.83 12.78 12.45
CA GLY A 769 -9.28 12.75 12.18
C GLY A 769 -9.91 14.14 12.25
N ARG A 770 -9.64 14.90 13.32
CA ARG A 770 -10.15 16.27 13.48
C ARG A 770 -9.67 17.23 12.39
N VAL A 771 -8.40 17.12 11.98
CA VAL A 771 -7.87 17.94 10.87
C VAL A 771 -8.51 17.55 9.54
N SER A 772 -8.71 16.25 9.28
CA SER A 772 -9.47 15.79 8.12
C SER A 772 -10.91 16.31 8.15
N GLU A 773 -11.59 16.28 9.29
CA GLU A 773 -12.96 16.82 9.44
C GLU A 773 -13.04 18.33 9.18
N ALA A 774 -12.06 19.10 9.64
CA ALA A 774 -11.94 20.53 9.32
C ALA A 774 -11.67 20.75 7.81
N TRP A 775 -10.89 19.87 7.19
CA TRP A 775 -10.67 19.88 5.75
C TRP A 775 -11.95 19.57 4.97
N TRP A 776 -12.78 18.64 5.43
CA TRP A 776 -14.08 18.36 4.81
C TRP A 776 -14.99 19.57 4.85
N GLU A 777 -14.98 20.32 5.95
CA GLU A 777 -15.74 21.57 6.07
C GLU A 777 -15.24 22.60 5.05
N HIS A 778 -13.92 22.73 4.88
CA HIS A 778 -13.37 23.56 3.81
C HIS A 778 -13.76 23.08 2.41
N ALA A 779 -13.69 21.78 2.14
CA ALA A 779 -14.07 21.20 0.86
C ALA A 779 -15.59 21.22 0.59
N GLY A 780 -16.41 21.48 1.62
CA GLY A 780 -17.88 21.50 1.53
C GLY A 780 -18.53 20.11 1.63
N PHE A 781 -17.85 19.13 2.23
CA PHE A 781 -18.29 17.75 2.38
C PHE A 781 -18.60 17.34 3.84
N LYS A 782 -18.45 18.26 4.79
CA LYS A 782 -18.83 17.99 6.18
C LYS A 782 -20.37 17.95 6.31
N PRO A 783 -20.96 16.85 6.82
CA PRO A 783 -22.41 16.73 6.92
C PRO A 783 -23.02 17.87 7.76
N ASN A 784 -24.17 18.39 7.31
CA ASN A 784 -24.94 19.41 8.01
C ASN A 784 -24.17 20.70 8.36
N CYS A 785 -23.08 21.00 7.66
CA CYS A 785 -22.24 22.18 7.88
C CYS A 785 -22.00 22.93 6.57
N ALA A 786 -22.13 24.26 6.59
CA ALA A 786 -21.74 25.09 5.47
C ALA A 786 -20.22 25.14 5.32
N PRO A 787 -19.68 25.39 4.11
CA PRO A 787 -18.24 25.46 3.92
C PRO A 787 -17.59 26.60 4.72
N ILE A 788 -16.43 26.33 5.33
CA ILE A 788 -15.77 27.32 6.18
C ILE A 788 -15.31 28.57 5.40
N LEU A 789 -15.43 29.74 6.05
CA LEU A 789 -14.93 31.01 5.54
C LEU A 789 -13.41 31.14 5.73
N PRO A 790 -12.72 31.95 4.88
CA PRO A 790 -11.31 32.26 5.06
C PRO A 790 -11.00 32.78 6.47
N LEU A 791 -9.84 32.41 7.01
CA LEU A 791 -9.43 32.69 8.39
C LEU A 791 -9.50 34.20 8.71
N HIS A 792 -8.97 35.05 7.83
CA HIS A 792 -9.00 36.50 8.03
C HIS A 792 -10.42 37.09 8.05
N VAL A 793 -11.38 36.50 7.32
CA VAL A 793 -12.80 36.92 7.38
C VAL A 793 -13.38 36.51 8.72
N ARG A 794 -13.10 35.27 9.17
CA ARG A 794 -13.51 34.80 10.49
C ARG A 794 -12.94 35.69 11.60
N GLN A 795 -11.65 36.00 11.56
CA GLN A 795 -10.99 36.91 12.50
C GLN A 795 -11.65 38.30 12.51
N LYS A 796 -11.87 38.91 11.34
CA LYS A 796 -12.59 40.20 11.25
C LYS A 796 -13.99 40.14 11.85
N LEU A 797 -14.75 39.06 11.63
CA LEU A 797 -16.07 38.86 12.23
C LEU A 797 -16.00 38.68 13.76
N ARG A 798 -14.91 38.09 14.27
CA ARG A 798 -14.65 38.05 15.73
C ARG A 798 -14.34 39.44 16.28
N ASP A 799 -13.51 40.21 15.58
CA ASP A 799 -13.06 41.53 16.03
C ASP A 799 -14.15 42.61 15.91
N THR A 800 -15.13 42.43 15.02
CA THR A 800 -16.27 43.35 14.83
C THR A 800 -17.50 42.98 15.67
N ALA A 801 -17.48 41.84 16.38
CA ALA A 801 -18.53 41.50 17.32
C ALA A 801 -18.40 42.37 18.59
N PRO A 802 -19.49 43.00 19.07
CA PRO A 802 -19.41 43.83 20.27
C PRO A 802 -19.02 42.96 21.47
N LEU A 803 -17.90 43.32 22.12
CA LEU A 803 -17.54 42.84 23.44
C LEU A 803 -18.71 43.14 24.38
N VAL A 804 -19.48 42.11 24.74
CA VAL A 804 -20.38 42.20 25.90
C VAL A 804 -19.48 42.30 27.12
N LEU A 805 -19.25 43.54 27.56
CA LEU A 805 -18.68 43.87 28.86
C LEU A 805 -19.61 43.28 29.93
N HIS A 806 -19.27 42.10 30.44
CA HIS A 806 -19.82 41.62 31.71
C HIS A 806 -19.15 42.40 32.85
N SER A 807 -19.64 43.60 33.12
CA SER A 807 -19.52 44.20 34.45
C SER A 807 -20.61 43.61 35.35
N GLY A 808 -20.17 42.91 36.39
CA GLY A 808 -20.87 42.36 37.57
C GLY A 808 -22.38 42.47 37.68
N GLU A 809 -23.06 41.33 37.89
CA GLU A 809 -23.40 40.82 39.23
C GLU A 809 -23.99 39.41 39.08
N LYS A 810 -23.81 38.60 40.13
CA LYS A 810 -24.32 37.23 40.24
C LYS A 810 -25.84 37.25 40.24
N ASP A 811 -26.49 36.48 39.38
CA ASP A 811 -27.57 35.57 39.79
C ASP A 811 -28.01 34.61 38.67
N LEU A 812 -28.43 33.43 39.14
CA LEU A 812 -28.75 32.21 38.40
C LEU A 812 -30.01 32.33 37.52
N VAL A 813 -29.89 32.09 36.20
CA VAL A 813 -30.82 31.27 35.39
C VAL A 813 -30.05 30.71 34.18
N HIS A 814 -29.92 29.38 34.08
CA HIS A 814 -29.42 28.70 32.87
C HIS A 814 -30.48 28.74 31.76
N SER A 815 -30.44 29.79 30.94
CA SER A 815 -30.90 29.68 29.54
C SER A 815 -29.74 29.16 28.68
N PRO A 816 -29.99 28.38 27.61
CA PRO A 816 -28.92 28.00 26.70
C PRO A 816 -28.35 29.29 26.13
N ILE A 817 -27.09 29.58 26.45
CA ILE A 817 -26.36 30.69 25.83
C ILE A 817 -26.27 30.32 24.35
N ILE A 818 -27.18 30.88 23.57
CA ILE A 818 -27.12 30.81 22.12
C ILE A 818 -25.85 31.56 21.75
N ASP A 819 -24.81 30.81 21.35
CA ASP A 819 -23.58 31.39 20.84
C ASP A 819 -23.90 32.14 19.54
N THR A 820 -24.21 33.42 19.72
CA THR A 820 -24.63 34.32 18.65
C THR A 820 -23.52 34.47 17.62
N GLN A 821 -22.26 34.28 18.04
CA GLN A 821 -21.08 34.30 17.18
C GLN A 821 -21.04 33.08 16.26
N THR A 822 -21.27 31.88 16.81
CA THR A 822 -21.39 30.65 16.01
C THR A 822 -22.55 30.76 15.03
N ILE A 823 -23.73 31.28 15.45
CA ILE A 823 -24.85 31.49 14.53
C ILE A 823 -24.53 32.49 13.43
N ILE A 824 -23.94 33.64 13.74
CA ILE A 824 -23.57 34.65 12.74
C ILE A 824 -22.58 34.05 11.73
N VAL A 825 -21.56 33.32 12.19
CA VAL A 825 -20.59 32.66 11.30
C VAL A 825 -21.27 31.58 10.45
N THR A 826 -22.12 30.74 11.03
CA THR A 826 -22.84 29.67 10.30
C THR A 826 -23.79 30.24 9.26
N VAL A 827 -24.63 31.23 9.62
CA VAL A 827 -25.57 31.88 8.69
C VAL A 827 -24.82 32.63 7.60
N THR A 828 -23.76 33.38 7.94
CA THR A 828 -22.95 34.09 6.94
C THR A 828 -22.27 33.11 5.98
N SER A 829 -21.74 31.99 6.48
CA SER A 829 -21.15 30.94 5.65
C SER A 829 -22.17 30.29 4.72
N ALA A 830 -23.38 30.00 5.23
CA ALA A 830 -24.47 29.42 4.44
C ALA A 830 -24.96 30.38 3.33
N VAL A 831 -25.15 31.66 3.65
CA VAL A 831 -25.56 32.68 2.67
C VAL A 831 -24.50 32.86 1.58
N ILE A 832 -23.22 32.96 1.97
CA ILE A 832 -22.12 33.08 0.99
C ILE A 832 -22.04 31.84 0.09
N ALA A 833 -22.21 30.64 0.66
CA ALA A 833 -22.22 29.39 -0.12
C ALA A 833 -23.36 29.34 -1.14
N GLU A 834 -24.58 29.74 -0.76
CA GLU A 834 -25.72 29.79 -1.69
C GLU A 834 -25.56 30.87 -2.76
N VAL A 835 -25.01 32.04 -2.42
CA VAL A 835 -24.69 33.08 -3.42
C VAL A 835 -23.64 32.59 -4.42
N GLN A 836 -22.60 31.89 -3.96
CA GLN A 836 -21.58 31.29 -4.84
C GLN A 836 -22.17 30.23 -5.77
N LYS A 837 -23.09 29.41 -5.26
CA LYS A 837 -23.81 28.42 -6.05
C LYS A 837 -24.68 29.08 -7.12
N MET A 838 -25.40 30.14 -6.78
CA MET A 838 -26.19 30.92 -7.74
C MET A 838 -25.32 31.56 -8.83
N GLN A 839 -24.18 32.17 -8.46
CA GLN A 839 -23.24 32.74 -9.43
C GLN A 839 -22.70 31.68 -10.40
N THR A 840 -22.30 30.52 -9.90
CA THR A 840 -21.78 29.42 -10.74
C THR A 840 -22.85 28.89 -11.69
N ASN A 841 -24.10 28.77 -11.24
CA ASN A 841 -25.22 28.34 -12.06
C ASN A 841 -25.53 29.37 -13.16
N LEU A 842 -25.51 30.66 -12.83
CA LEU A 842 -25.76 31.74 -13.79
C LEU A 842 -24.66 31.77 -14.88
N ASP A 843 -23.39 31.68 -14.50
CA ASP A 843 -22.26 31.59 -15.44
C ASP A 843 -22.41 30.40 -16.40
N THR A 844 -22.85 29.25 -15.89
CA THR A 844 -23.08 28.04 -16.68
C THR A 844 -24.23 28.23 -17.68
N GLN A 845 -25.33 28.86 -17.25
CA GLN A 845 -26.47 29.17 -18.12
C GLN A 845 -26.09 30.18 -19.21
N ILE A 846 -25.31 31.21 -18.88
CA ILE A 846 -24.81 32.20 -19.84
C ILE A 846 -23.91 31.52 -20.88
N ARG A 847 -22.93 30.70 -20.46
CA ARG A 847 -22.07 29.98 -21.40
C ARG A 847 -22.85 29.03 -22.31
N LYS A 848 -23.86 28.35 -21.77
CA LYS A 848 -24.76 27.48 -22.55
C LYS A 848 -25.56 28.28 -23.58
N ALA A 849 -26.17 29.39 -23.17
CA ALA A 849 -26.93 30.28 -24.07
C ALA A 849 -26.05 30.88 -25.17
N VAL A 850 -24.80 31.26 -24.85
CA VAL A 850 -23.82 31.76 -25.84
C VAL A 850 -23.41 30.67 -26.81
N ALA A 851 -23.18 29.43 -26.34
CA ALA A 851 -22.84 28.30 -27.20
C ALA A 851 -24.02 27.81 -28.06
N GLU A 852 -25.27 28.02 -27.64
CA GLU A 852 -26.47 27.75 -28.44
C GLU A 852 -26.77 28.87 -29.46
N ALA A 853 -26.24 30.08 -29.23
CA ALA A 853 -26.38 31.23 -30.12
C ALA A 853 -25.26 31.37 -31.18
N LEU A 854 -24.15 30.67 -30.99
CA LEU A 854 -23.04 30.51 -31.95
C LEU A 854 -23.25 29.23 -32.78
#